data_AF-H2YY65-F1
#
_entry.id   AF-H2YY65-F1
#
_cell.length_a   1.000
_cell.length_b   1.000
_cell.length_c   1.000
_cell.angle_alpha   90.00
_cell.angle_beta   90.00
_cell.angle_gamma   90.00
#
_symmetry.space_group_name_H-M   'P 1'
#
loop_
_entity.id
_entity.type
_entity.pdbx_description
1 polymer ?
#
loop_
_entity_poly.entity_id
_entity_poly.type
_entity_poly.pdbx_seq_one_letter_code
_entity_poly.pdbx_strand_id
1 'polypeptide(L)'
;VQSMFKLLENGLKYKYHGVWALVFGIYQTAYQTIGSVKHFATIKPSLVNIVDLRNAPQFQYKSELQQAMGAAVAVFGPKLILDATPLMIDGTEKDYDFPRSWLLPLIKDHMRFGELSYFVEYFLPLAGKFRIRGAELRQALRTVEASTYETLLQQCWDLLPSFCKGATDLKSGFPKLAKILGKALTENKDLVLTVMQGLRNIIILSKNSQDTEIISRFAKNYIPILFNLYTTIDPIKEGEDVKQQLLDANKMKSQERLAALETIKLFLTITDPELICSFFPRAKERVFDGDNENDATRLALLDLMVAMVTYIKEDQIKDVYICMTPMLNSPNHSMQKKAYRLLEEICGSEKTACRDFVKSHLGELKTRLLNGLSSAAPSSKGPRIKCIQQVLEQLYNNPETSVESEEFLMAVIPEIILCTQDAKRSRTAAFSLLVTGANFFVKSGNKEMEPNDLERYFEIVFLGFSGSPLAIRSTIYALSRLVYEFKDVMSTDLMGTTISNVCLLLSSNTREVCKAALGFIMVLFSVMDRATFAKYTKEILDSLLNWKPETRRFFRFRVKKVLHRLVRRFGFETIYSMTPEPHRKQLQNIRKMEDRQKKLKQEKRNAQTDKEVDKNLKKPRKETIEELLADSSDEENDEKPIKVGKKKQQSAWLQDSQEEPMDLLDPSVSQKVLGANPKTQVSRKRKVEFKSTADGRLIIGGADSEIKKPDGKTKIVDDDDEPPEKRGSYKTGGRGIHRDVDAPGEQFRSKKSGGDVKKKGDVQPYAYVPLNSAVLNKRKRKKVAGQYKGLVRAAKKGATSGAKLKSKRQKKNR
;
A
#
# COMPACT_ATOMS: atom_id res chain seq x y z
N VAL A 1 -4.07 45.85 17.11
CA VAL A 1 -2.99 44.88 16.79
C VAL A 1 -1.77 45.04 17.69
N GLN A 2 -1.13 46.22 17.75
CA GLN A 2 0.06 46.45 18.59
C GLN A 2 -0.15 46.09 20.07
N SER A 3 -1.27 46.52 20.68
CA SER A 3 -1.59 46.18 22.07
C SER A 3 -1.77 44.68 22.31
N MET A 4 -2.26 43.93 21.32
CA MET A 4 -2.43 42.48 21.42
C MET A 4 -1.09 41.75 21.41
N PHE A 5 -0.18 42.11 20.50
CA PHE A 5 1.16 41.49 20.47
C PHE A 5 2.01 41.86 21.69
N LYS A 6 1.85 43.08 22.25
CA LYS A 6 2.44 43.45 23.54
C LYS A 6 1.89 42.61 24.71
N LEU A 7 0.60 42.27 24.70
CA LEU A 7 0.00 41.38 25.71
C LEU A 7 0.53 39.95 25.57
N LEU A 8 0.67 39.44 24.33
CA LEU A 8 1.25 38.13 24.06
C LEU A 8 2.71 38.04 24.51
N GLU A 9 3.48 39.10 24.27
CA GLU A 9 4.88 39.20 24.70
C GLU A 9 5.00 39.19 26.24
N ASN A 10 4.08 39.86 26.94
CA ASN A 10 3.98 39.76 28.39
C ASN A 10 3.64 38.33 28.88
N GLY A 11 2.94 37.54 28.05
CA GLY A 11 2.66 36.13 28.29
C GLY A 11 3.89 35.22 28.21
N LEU A 12 4.97 35.66 27.56
CA LEU A 12 6.25 34.94 27.49
C LEU A 12 7.20 35.26 28.65
N LYS A 13 6.74 36.00 29.67
CA LYS A 13 7.50 36.21 30.91
C LYS A 13 7.65 34.91 31.69
N TYR A 14 8.76 34.76 32.42
CA TYR A 14 9.08 33.56 33.20
C TYR A 14 7.97 33.14 34.18
N LYS A 15 7.25 34.12 34.76
CA LYS A 15 6.09 33.88 35.64
C LYS A 15 4.98 33.03 35.02
N TYR A 16 4.92 32.92 33.70
CA TYR A 16 3.91 32.13 32.98
C TYR A 16 4.49 30.89 32.29
N HIS A 17 5.72 30.47 32.65
CA HIS A 17 6.43 29.36 31.99
C HIS A 17 5.63 28.05 31.93
N GLY A 18 4.82 27.76 32.96
CA GLY A 18 3.96 26.56 32.98
C GLY A 18 2.82 26.56 31.94
N VAL A 19 2.55 27.70 31.31
CA VAL A 19 1.42 27.87 30.36
C VAL A 19 1.91 28.28 28.96
N TRP A 20 3.22 28.33 28.73
CA TRP A 20 3.79 28.77 27.45
C TRP A 20 3.30 27.96 26.25
N ALA A 21 2.96 26.68 26.41
CA ALA A 21 2.34 25.88 25.35
C ALA A 21 1.03 26.52 24.82
N LEU A 22 0.16 27.01 25.71
CA LEU A 22 -1.07 27.70 25.31
C LEU A 22 -0.78 29.08 24.73
N VAL A 23 0.21 29.80 25.28
CA VAL A 23 0.63 31.11 24.77
C VAL A 23 1.12 30.99 23.32
N PHE A 24 1.93 29.97 22.99
CA PHE A 24 2.35 29.69 21.61
C PHE A 24 1.17 29.29 20.71
N GLY A 25 0.18 28.56 21.24
CA GLY A 25 -1.08 28.31 20.53
C GLY A 25 -1.82 29.60 20.18
N ILE A 26 -1.87 30.57 21.11
CA ILE A 26 -2.48 31.87 20.84
C ILE A 26 -1.66 32.66 19.81
N TYR A 27 -0.32 32.63 19.88
CA TYR A 27 0.53 33.22 18.84
C TYR A 27 0.24 32.64 17.46
N GLN A 28 0.10 31.32 17.36
CA GLN A 28 -0.25 30.65 16.10
C GLN A 28 -1.57 31.18 15.52
N THR A 29 -2.63 31.25 16.35
CA THR A 29 -3.93 31.79 15.92
C THR A 29 -3.84 33.28 15.59
N ALA A 30 -3.10 34.06 16.37
CA ALA A 30 -2.92 35.49 16.14
C ALA A 30 -2.22 35.77 14.81
N TYR A 31 -1.18 35.00 14.45
CA TYR A 31 -0.55 35.11 13.14
C TYR A 31 -1.51 34.75 12.00
N GLN A 32 -2.29 33.67 12.14
CA GLN A 32 -3.22 33.24 11.08
C GLN A 32 -4.39 34.20 10.84
N THR A 33 -4.85 34.89 11.89
CA THR A 33 -6.07 35.73 11.84
C THR A 33 -5.76 37.21 11.67
N ILE A 34 -4.70 37.72 12.31
CA ILE A 34 -4.36 39.15 12.39
C ILE A 34 -3.10 39.47 11.59
N GLY A 35 -2.27 38.47 11.30
CA GLY A 35 -1.07 38.63 10.51
C GLY A 35 -1.42 39.09 9.09
N SER A 36 -1.14 40.36 8.82
CA SER A 36 -1.15 40.93 7.48
C SER A 36 0.20 41.60 7.28
N VAL A 37 0.70 41.62 6.04
CA VAL A 37 1.98 42.25 5.68
C VAL A 37 2.07 43.69 6.23
N LYS A 38 0.95 44.41 6.29
CA LYS A 38 0.86 45.78 6.84
C LYS A 38 1.25 45.87 8.33
N HIS A 39 1.04 44.80 9.10
CA HIS A 39 1.33 44.75 10.53
C HIS A 39 2.73 44.20 10.84
N PHE A 40 3.53 43.85 9.83
CA PHE A 40 4.82 43.19 10.02
C PHE A 40 5.79 44.00 10.87
N ALA A 41 5.88 45.32 10.67
CA ALA A 41 6.77 46.21 11.44
C ALA A 41 6.49 46.15 12.95
N THR A 42 5.21 46.02 13.34
CA THR A 42 4.79 45.91 14.74
C THR A 42 5.07 44.52 15.33
N ILE A 43 5.06 43.49 14.49
CA ILE A 43 5.18 42.08 14.90
C ILE A 43 6.65 41.63 14.93
N LYS A 44 7.52 42.28 14.15
CA LYS A 44 8.95 41.96 14.01
C LYS A 44 9.68 41.78 15.36
N PRO A 45 9.57 42.66 16.37
CA PRO A 45 10.27 42.48 17.65
C PRO A 45 9.84 41.20 18.38
N SER A 46 8.54 40.88 18.35
CA SER A 46 8.03 39.66 18.98
C SER A 46 8.53 38.40 18.27
N LEU A 47 8.75 38.42 16.95
CA LEU A 47 9.30 37.27 16.21
C LEU A 47 10.76 37.02 16.58
N VAL A 48 11.56 38.09 16.70
CA VAL A 48 12.96 37.99 17.13
C VAL A 48 13.04 37.39 18.53
N ASN A 49 12.23 37.90 19.46
CA ASN A 49 12.17 37.38 20.84
C ASN A 49 11.79 35.90 20.88
N ILE A 50 10.85 35.44 20.06
CA ILE A 50 10.48 34.02 19.97
C ILE A 50 11.66 33.17 19.46
N VAL A 51 12.38 33.62 18.43
CA VAL A 51 13.53 32.87 17.90
C VAL A 51 14.68 32.82 18.91
N ASP A 52 14.95 33.91 19.62
CA ASP A 52 16.02 33.96 20.62
C ASP A 52 15.68 33.14 21.87
N LEU A 53 14.41 33.09 22.29
CA LEU A 53 13.94 32.19 23.36
C LEU A 53 14.22 30.72 23.07
N ARG A 54 14.19 30.31 21.80
CA ARG A 54 14.53 28.93 21.43
C ARG A 54 16.03 28.64 21.55
N ASN A 55 16.88 29.65 21.33
CA ASN A 55 18.33 29.52 21.45
C ASN A 55 18.77 29.44 22.93
N ALA A 56 17.87 29.70 23.88
CA ALA A 56 18.16 29.53 25.30
C ALA A 56 18.44 28.05 25.66
N PRO A 57 19.41 27.79 26.55
CA PRO A 57 19.75 26.43 26.98
C PRO A 57 18.54 25.75 27.64
N GLN A 58 18.28 24.48 27.28
CA GLN A 58 17.20 23.64 27.83
C GLN A 58 15.75 24.11 27.58
N PHE A 59 15.46 24.78 26.46
CA PHE A 59 14.08 25.12 26.10
C PHE A 59 13.19 23.89 25.83
N GLN A 60 12.08 23.76 26.56
CA GLN A 60 11.18 22.59 26.55
C GLN A 60 10.10 22.63 25.44
N TYR A 61 9.57 23.81 25.10
CA TYR A 61 8.40 23.98 24.21
C TYR A 61 8.77 24.14 22.72
N LYS A 62 9.74 23.36 22.24
CA LYS A 62 10.29 23.50 20.87
C LYS A 62 9.23 23.27 19.78
N SER A 63 8.30 22.32 20.00
CA SER A 63 7.29 21.94 19.01
C SER A 63 6.22 23.02 18.84
N GLU A 64 5.72 23.55 19.95
CA GLU A 64 4.66 24.57 20.00
C GLU A 64 5.17 25.88 19.41
N LEU A 65 6.42 26.25 19.75
CA LEU A 65 7.09 27.40 19.15
C LEU A 65 7.26 27.23 17.63
N GLN A 66 7.67 26.05 17.16
CA GLN A 66 7.76 25.77 15.73
C GLN A 66 6.41 25.92 15.03
N GLN A 67 5.31 25.48 15.64
CA GLN A 67 3.97 25.66 15.04
C GLN A 67 3.57 27.13 14.95
N ALA A 68 3.86 27.92 16.00
CA ALA A 68 3.62 29.37 15.98
C ALA A 68 4.46 30.07 14.91
N MET A 69 5.75 29.76 14.82
CA MET A 69 6.64 30.30 13.79
C MET A 69 6.26 29.83 12.39
N GLY A 70 5.80 28.59 12.23
CA GLY A 70 5.26 28.08 10.98
C GLY A 70 4.04 28.87 10.52
N ALA A 71 3.13 29.22 11.43
CA ALA A 71 2.02 30.11 11.13
C ALA A 71 2.48 31.52 10.71
N ALA A 72 3.53 32.05 11.32
CA ALA A 72 4.12 33.33 10.89
C ALA A 72 4.70 33.23 9.46
N VAL A 73 5.47 32.17 9.15
CA VAL A 73 6.02 31.95 7.81
C VAL A 73 4.93 31.82 6.75
N ALA A 74 3.83 31.12 7.07
CA ALA A 74 2.70 30.96 6.15
C ALA A 74 2.03 32.28 5.76
N VAL A 75 2.17 33.32 6.59
CA VAL A 75 1.46 34.60 6.47
C VAL A 75 2.35 35.72 5.95
N PHE A 76 3.62 35.79 6.39
CA PHE A 76 4.56 36.83 5.97
C PHE A 76 5.49 36.40 4.84
N GLY A 77 5.63 35.10 4.60
CA GLY A 77 6.57 34.54 3.63
C GLY A 77 8.02 34.53 4.13
N PRO A 78 8.92 33.89 3.36
CA PRO A 78 10.31 33.64 3.77
C PRO A 78 11.17 34.91 3.86
N LYS A 79 10.99 35.87 2.94
CA LYS A 79 11.81 37.08 2.84
C LYS A 79 11.74 37.93 4.11
N LEU A 80 10.52 38.33 4.50
CA LEU A 80 10.30 39.14 5.69
C LEU A 80 10.76 38.42 6.98
N ILE A 81 10.51 37.12 7.09
CA ILE A 81 10.95 36.33 8.25
C ILE A 81 12.47 36.30 8.35
N LEU A 82 13.19 36.08 7.24
CA LEU A 82 14.65 36.04 7.24
C LEU A 82 15.29 37.43 7.41
N ASP A 83 14.63 38.50 6.95
CA ASP A 83 15.04 39.88 7.22
C ASP A 83 14.91 40.24 8.71
N ALA A 84 13.95 39.62 9.42
CA ALA A 84 13.80 39.79 10.87
C ALA A 84 14.74 38.88 11.66
N THR A 85 14.87 37.62 11.24
CA THR A 85 15.67 36.61 11.91
C THR A 85 16.62 35.95 10.90
N PRO A 86 17.79 36.57 10.64
CA PRO A 86 18.78 36.00 9.74
C PRO A 86 19.23 34.61 10.19
N LEU A 87 19.55 33.75 9.22
CA LEU A 87 19.98 32.37 9.47
C LEU A 87 21.32 32.28 10.23
N MET A 88 22.14 33.34 10.21
CA MET A 88 23.48 33.36 10.80
C MET A 88 24.36 32.22 10.26
N ILE A 89 24.29 31.99 8.94
CA ILE A 89 25.13 31.02 8.24
C ILE A 89 25.62 31.67 6.95
N ASP A 90 26.89 32.07 6.92
CA ASP A 90 27.57 32.74 5.82
C ASP A 90 28.66 31.87 5.17
N GLY A 91 28.97 30.70 5.76
CA GLY A 91 29.92 29.71 5.25
C GLY A 91 31.36 29.94 5.69
N THR A 92 31.60 30.93 6.55
CA THR A 92 32.91 31.28 7.13
C THR A 92 33.03 30.91 8.60
N GLU A 93 32.01 30.24 9.16
CA GLU A 93 31.94 29.90 10.57
C GLU A 93 33.05 28.92 10.97
N LYS A 94 33.57 29.13 12.19
CA LYS A 94 34.48 28.21 12.87
C LYS A 94 33.72 27.24 13.79
N ASP A 95 32.52 27.61 14.20
CA ASP A 95 31.62 26.82 15.06
C ASP A 95 30.47 26.25 14.21
N TYR A 96 30.28 24.94 14.26
CA TYR A 96 29.38 24.19 13.35
C TYR A 96 28.01 23.87 13.97
N ASP A 97 27.62 24.58 15.04
CA ASP A 97 26.40 24.31 15.81
C ASP A 97 25.11 24.93 15.21
N PHE A 98 25.26 25.79 14.19
CA PHE A 98 24.19 26.44 13.39
C PHE A 98 22.83 26.58 14.11
N PRO A 99 22.71 27.47 15.13
CA PRO A 99 21.57 27.52 16.04
C PRO A 99 20.23 27.82 15.37
N ARG A 100 20.24 28.48 14.20
CA ARG A 100 19.04 28.88 13.44
C ARG A 100 18.77 28.02 12.20
N SER A 101 19.55 26.95 11.97
CA SER A 101 19.38 26.03 10.83
C SER A 101 17.98 25.37 10.76
N TRP A 102 17.31 25.20 11.91
CA TRP A 102 15.95 24.66 12.00
C TRP A 102 14.88 25.51 11.28
N LEU A 103 15.18 26.78 10.96
CA LEU A 103 14.29 27.63 10.18
C LEU A 103 14.15 27.10 8.74
N LEU A 104 15.17 26.44 8.17
CA LEU A 104 15.10 25.91 6.80
C LEU A 104 14.00 24.83 6.65
N PRO A 105 13.97 23.74 7.44
CA PRO A 105 12.84 22.80 7.42
C PRO A 105 11.49 23.43 7.75
N LEU A 106 11.46 24.40 8.68
CA LEU A 106 10.22 25.08 9.04
C LEU A 106 9.64 25.86 7.85
N ILE A 107 10.50 26.59 7.14
CA ILE A 107 10.11 27.34 5.95
C ILE A 107 9.59 26.38 4.87
N LYS A 108 10.25 25.23 4.68
CA LYS A 108 9.82 24.20 3.72
C LYS A 108 8.38 23.75 3.95
N ASP A 109 8.04 23.44 5.20
CA ASP A 109 6.76 22.80 5.56
C ASP A 109 5.58 23.78 5.64
N HIS A 110 5.84 25.05 5.96
CA HIS A 110 4.79 26.04 6.24
C HIS A 110 4.65 27.15 5.18
N MET A 111 5.51 27.21 4.17
CA MET A 111 5.40 28.22 3.12
C MET A 111 4.12 28.06 2.30
N ARG A 112 3.41 29.18 2.10
CA ARG A 112 2.23 29.29 1.22
C ARG A 112 2.53 30.04 -0.07
N PHE A 113 3.36 31.09 0.01
CA PHE A 113 3.77 31.91 -1.11
C PHE A 113 5.23 32.34 -0.96
N GLY A 114 5.89 32.66 -2.07
CA GLY A 114 7.29 33.10 -2.09
C GLY A 114 7.69 33.74 -3.41
N GLU A 115 8.72 34.59 -3.37
CA GLU A 115 9.32 35.21 -4.55
C GLU A 115 10.45 34.32 -5.07
N LEU A 116 10.36 33.89 -6.33
CA LEU A 116 11.40 33.14 -7.03
C LEU A 116 12.68 33.97 -7.19
N SER A 117 12.56 35.28 -7.39
CA SER A 117 13.71 36.20 -7.46
C SER A 117 14.51 36.17 -6.16
N TYR A 118 13.82 36.15 -5.00
CA TYR A 118 14.48 36.03 -3.71
C TYR A 118 15.21 34.70 -3.54
N PHE A 119 14.65 33.59 -4.04
CA PHE A 119 15.36 32.31 -4.03
C PHE A 119 16.66 32.37 -4.85
N VAL A 120 16.63 33.03 -6.00
CA VAL A 120 17.80 33.21 -6.86
C VAL A 120 18.85 34.14 -6.25
N GLU A 121 18.44 35.19 -5.55
CA GLU A 121 19.35 36.21 -5.00
C GLU A 121 19.92 35.82 -3.64
N TYR A 122 19.19 35.08 -2.81
CA TYR A 122 19.61 34.72 -1.46
C TYR A 122 20.04 33.26 -1.33
N PHE A 123 19.13 32.31 -1.64
CA PHE A 123 19.37 30.89 -1.36
C PHE A 123 20.35 30.22 -2.34
N LEU A 124 20.35 30.59 -3.62
CA LEU A 124 21.27 30.00 -4.58
C LEU A 124 22.75 30.38 -4.34
N PRO A 125 23.11 31.66 -4.08
CA PRO A 125 24.47 32.01 -3.68
C PRO A 125 24.89 31.33 -2.38
N LEU A 126 23.98 31.23 -1.42
CA LEU A 126 24.22 30.54 -0.15
C LEU A 126 24.52 29.05 -0.35
N ALA A 127 23.71 28.37 -1.18
CA ALA A 127 23.96 26.99 -1.60
C ALA A 127 25.33 26.84 -2.31
N GLY A 128 25.70 27.80 -3.16
CA GLY A 128 27.01 27.86 -3.80
C GLY A 128 28.16 27.89 -2.79
N LYS A 129 28.05 28.75 -1.76
CA LYS A 129 29.03 28.83 -0.67
C LYS A 129 29.12 27.52 0.12
N PHE A 130 27.99 26.92 0.48
CA PHE A 130 27.97 25.63 1.18
C PHE A 130 28.62 24.51 0.39
N ARG A 131 28.43 24.50 -0.95
CA ARG A 131 29.08 23.53 -1.83
C ARG A 131 30.61 23.68 -1.84
N ILE A 132 31.11 24.92 -1.97
CA ILE A 132 32.56 25.20 -1.96
C ILE A 132 33.15 24.81 -0.61
N ARG A 133 32.53 25.27 0.49
CA ARG A 133 33.01 25.01 1.85
C ARG A 133 32.99 23.53 2.21
N GLY A 134 31.93 22.82 1.81
CA GLY A 134 31.84 21.37 1.99
C GLY A 134 32.96 20.63 1.26
N ALA A 135 33.31 21.06 0.04
CA ALA A 135 34.41 20.48 -0.72
C ALA A 135 35.79 20.73 -0.07
N GLU A 136 36.05 21.96 0.41
CA GLU A 136 37.28 22.30 1.13
C GLU A 136 37.46 21.45 2.39
N LEU A 137 36.41 21.31 3.21
CA LEU A 137 36.46 20.52 4.45
C LEU A 137 36.65 19.03 4.16
N ARG A 138 36.10 18.54 3.04
CA ARG A 138 36.29 17.17 2.58
C ARG A 138 37.73 16.91 2.14
N GLN A 139 38.37 17.87 1.47
CA GLN A 139 39.80 17.81 1.15
C GLN A 139 40.68 17.86 2.41
N ALA A 140 40.26 18.62 3.42
CA ALA A 140 40.91 18.68 4.74
C ALA A 140 40.60 17.48 5.65
N LEU A 141 39.97 16.41 5.14
CA LEU A 141 39.58 15.19 5.88
C LEU A 141 38.61 15.41 7.06
N ARG A 142 37.96 16.56 7.15
CA ARG A 142 36.91 16.87 8.16
C ARG A 142 35.54 16.44 7.67
N THR A 143 35.32 15.12 7.65
CA THR A 143 34.15 14.48 7.02
C THR A 143 32.80 14.81 7.67
N VAL A 144 32.75 14.93 8.99
CA VAL A 144 31.50 15.23 9.72
C VAL A 144 30.97 16.62 9.33
N GLU A 145 31.84 17.61 9.32
CA GLU A 145 31.48 18.99 9.00
C GLU A 145 31.16 19.16 7.51
N ALA A 146 31.93 18.51 6.63
CA ALA A 146 31.59 18.44 5.22
C ALA A 146 30.17 17.90 5.03
N SER A 147 29.80 16.84 5.76
CA SER A 147 28.45 16.27 5.73
C SER A 147 27.37 17.23 6.27
N THR A 148 27.69 18.06 7.27
CA THR A 148 26.75 19.11 7.74
C THR A 148 26.47 20.15 6.66
N TYR A 149 27.50 20.63 5.95
CA TYR A 149 27.33 21.57 4.83
C TYR A 149 26.65 20.93 3.62
N GLU A 150 26.90 19.65 3.33
CA GLU A 150 26.15 18.88 2.32
C GLU A 150 24.65 18.78 2.70
N THR A 151 24.35 18.58 3.98
CA THR A 151 22.96 18.56 4.48
C THR A 151 22.29 19.94 4.36
N LEU A 152 22.99 21.01 4.73
CA LEU A 152 22.49 22.38 4.59
C LEU A 152 22.26 22.75 3.11
N LEU A 153 23.18 22.35 2.23
CA LEU A 153 23.04 22.49 0.78
C LEU A 153 21.75 21.82 0.29
N GLN A 154 21.51 20.56 0.68
CA GLN A 154 20.29 19.85 0.32
C GLN A 154 19.05 20.54 0.88
N GLN A 155 19.08 21.03 2.12
CA GLN A 155 17.98 21.78 2.73
C GLN A 155 17.66 23.07 1.98
N CYS A 156 18.65 23.81 1.48
CA CYS A 156 18.43 24.98 0.64
C CYS A 156 17.71 24.62 -0.66
N TRP A 157 18.14 23.55 -1.33
CA TRP A 157 17.48 23.08 -2.55
C TRP A 157 16.08 22.50 -2.31
N ASP A 158 15.87 21.83 -1.18
CA ASP A 158 14.59 21.28 -0.76
C ASP A 158 13.49 22.35 -0.56
N LEU A 159 13.86 23.63 -0.42
CA LEU A 159 12.93 24.75 -0.40
C LEU A 159 12.37 25.09 -1.78
N LEU A 160 13.11 24.80 -2.86
CA LEU A 160 12.74 25.15 -4.23
C LEU A 160 11.30 24.72 -4.57
N PRO A 161 10.87 23.47 -4.34
CA PRO A 161 9.49 23.06 -4.61
C PRO A 161 8.43 23.90 -3.89
N SER A 162 8.69 24.34 -2.66
CA SER A 162 7.77 25.16 -1.88
C SER A 162 7.66 26.57 -2.46
N PHE A 163 8.78 27.17 -2.87
CA PHE A 163 8.79 28.45 -3.60
C PHE A 163 8.04 28.34 -4.94
N CYS A 164 8.25 27.25 -5.67
CA CYS A 164 7.58 26.97 -6.94
C CYS A 164 6.05 26.80 -6.80
N LYS A 165 5.56 26.34 -5.64
CA LYS A 165 4.12 26.07 -5.42
C LYS A 165 3.28 27.34 -5.26
N GLY A 166 3.87 28.41 -4.74
CA GLY A 166 3.18 29.67 -4.44
C GLY A 166 3.95 30.89 -4.96
N ALA A 167 4.58 30.75 -6.13
CA ALA A 167 5.38 31.81 -6.73
C ALA A 167 4.52 33.05 -7.06
N THR A 168 4.92 34.22 -6.56
CA THR A 168 4.20 35.49 -6.82
C THR A 168 4.76 36.28 -8.00
N ASP A 169 5.99 35.99 -8.42
CA ASP A 169 6.79 36.78 -9.39
C ASP A 169 7.26 35.96 -10.59
N LEU A 170 6.39 35.07 -11.11
CA LEU A 170 6.72 34.16 -12.21
C LEU A 170 7.32 34.88 -13.43
N LYS A 171 6.79 36.05 -13.80
CA LYS A 171 7.22 36.80 -14.99
C LYS A 171 8.70 37.26 -14.93
N SER A 172 9.15 37.72 -13.77
CA SER A 172 10.50 38.26 -13.58
C SER A 172 11.49 37.21 -13.05
N GLY A 173 11.03 36.33 -12.15
CA GLY A 173 11.89 35.38 -11.45
C GLY A 173 12.17 34.10 -12.22
N PHE A 174 11.20 33.55 -12.96
CA PHE A 174 11.34 32.26 -13.63
C PHE A 174 12.42 32.24 -14.72
N PRO A 175 12.59 33.26 -15.60
CA PRO A 175 13.62 33.23 -16.63
C PRO A 175 15.06 33.09 -16.10
N LYS A 176 15.36 33.74 -14.96
CA LYS A 176 16.65 33.63 -14.28
C LYS A 176 16.83 32.22 -13.69
N LEU A 177 15.81 31.75 -12.99
CA LEU A 177 15.80 30.43 -12.38
C LEU A 177 15.88 29.31 -13.42
N ALA A 178 15.24 29.47 -14.58
CA ALA A 178 15.10 28.42 -15.58
C ALA A 178 16.44 27.95 -16.14
N LYS A 179 17.36 28.86 -16.43
CA LYS A 179 18.70 28.48 -16.91
C LYS A 179 19.45 27.64 -15.87
N ILE A 180 19.30 27.99 -14.60
CA ILE A 180 19.95 27.31 -13.47
C ILE A 180 19.35 25.91 -13.28
N LEU A 181 18.02 25.78 -13.34
CA LEU A 181 17.35 24.49 -13.23
C LEU A 181 17.72 23.55 -14.39
N GLY A 182 17.81 24.07 -15.62
CA GLY A 182 18.26 23.30 -16.78
C GLY A 182 19.66 22.71 -16.58
N LYS A 183 20.61 23.53 -16.09
CA LYS A 183 21.97 23.10 -15.75
C LYS A 183 21.99 22.09 -14.59
N ALA A 184 21.15 22.30 -13.57
CA ALA A 184 21.04 21.38 -12.44
C ALA A 184 20.50 20.01 -12.85
N LEU A 185 19.57 19.94 -13.79
CA LEU A 185 19.04 18.66 -14.32
C LEU A 185 20.11 17.84 -15.06
N THR A 186 21.07 18.48 -15.70
CA THR A 186 22.13 17.80 -16.47
C THR A 186 23.36 17.46 -15.63
N GLU A 187 23.76 18.35 -14.71
CA GLU A 187 25.03 18.24 -13.98
C GLU A 187 24.88 17.59 -12.59
N ASN A 188 23.74 17.77 -11.90
CA ASN A 188 23.60 17.41 -10.49
C ASN A 188 22.55 16.31 -10.28
N LYS A 189 22.98 15.04 -10.27
CA LYS A 189 22.11 13.87 -10.13
C LYS A 189 21.25 13.90 -8.84
N ASP A 190 21.82 14.37 -7.74
CA ASP A 190 21.13 14.38 -6.44
C ASP A 190 19.94 15.38 -6.39
N LEU A 191 19.96 16.40 -7.24
CA LEU A 191 18.96 17.47 -7.25
C LEU A 191 17.85 17.24 -8.27
N VAL A 192 17.98 16.26 -9.17
CA VAL A 192 17.07 16.07 -10.32
C VAL A 192 15.62 15.91 -9.85
N LEU A 193 15.38 15.11 -8.80
CA LEU A 193 14.03 14.91 -8.23
C LEU A 193 13.42 16.19 -7.67
N THR A 194 14.20 16.96 -6.91
CA THR A 194 13.77 18.23 -6.30
C THR A 194 13.48 19.28 -7.37
N VAL A 195 14.33 19.37 -8.39
CA VAL A 195 14.14 20.28 -9.52
C VAL A 195 12.90 19.91 -10.33
N MET A 196 12.70 18.63 -10.66
CA MET A 196 11.50 18.17 -11.36
C MET A 196 10.23 18.45 -10.55
N GLN A 197 10.24 18.24 -9.22
CA GLN A 197 9.12 18.61 -8.37
C GLN A 197 8.82 20.13 -8.43
N GLY A 198 9.86 20.97 -8.40
CA GLY A 198 9.71 22.42 -8.56
C GLY A 198 9.09 22.81 -9.91
N LEU A 199 9.60 22.25 -11.01
CA LEU A 199 9.05 22.47 -12.36
C LEU A 199 7.58 22.07 -12.45
N ARG A 200 7.19 20.90 -11.90
CA ARG A 200 5.79 20.47 -11.86
C ARG A 200 4.90 21.43 -11.10
N ASN A 201 5.35 21.92 -9.95
CA ASN A 201 4.60 22.90 -9.16
C ASN A 201 4.39 24.21 -9.93
N ILE A 202 5.43 24.70 -10.62
CA ILE A 202 5.32 25.91 -11.46
C ILE A 202 4.33 25.71 -12.61
N ILE A 203 4.38 24.58 -13.31
CA ILE A 203 3.45 24.28 -14.42
C ILE A 203 2.01 24.19 -13.92
N ILE A 204 1.78 23.55 -12.76
CA ILE A 204 0.44 23.46 -12.17
C ILE A 204 -0.08 24.85 -11.78
N LEU A 205 0.79 25.69 -11.23
CA LEU A 205 0.45 27.07 -10.87
C LEU A 205 0.12 27.91 -12.11
N SER A 206 0.89 27.76 -13.19
CA SER A 206 0.73 28.58 -14.39
C SER A 206 -0.54 28.27 -15.18
N LYS A 207 -1.05 27.04 -15.12
CA LYS A 207 -2.26 26.60 -15.85
C LYS A 207 -3.49 27.49 -15.60
N ASN A 208 -3.54 28.20 -14.49
CA ASN A 208 -4.65 29.07 -14.11
C ASN A 208 -4.40 30.56 -14.44
N SER A 209 -3.27 30.90 -15.09
CA SER A 209 -2.82 32.29 -15.33
C SER A 209 -2.28 32.48 -16.76
N GLN A 210 -2.20 33.75 -17.19
CA GLN A 210 -1.50 34.19 -18.42
C GLN A 210 0.00 33.83 -18.42
N ASP A 211 0.56 33.40 -17.29
CA ASP A 211 1.97 33.04 -17.13
C ASP A 211 2.37 31.73 -17.85
N THR A 212 1.41 30.99 -18.40
CA THR A 212 1.67 29.74 -19.15
C THR A 212 2.57 29.97 -20.36
N GLU A 213 2.40 31.08 -21.08
CA GLU A 213 3.21 31.41 -22.26
C GLU A 213 4.71 31.53 -21.91
N ILE A 214 5.02 32.06 -20.72
CA ILE A 214 6.39 32.28 -20.27
C ILE A 214 7.10 30.94 -20.08
N ILE A 215 6.43 29.97 -19.45
CA ILE A 215 7.00 28.65 -19.20
C ILE A 215 7.06 27.83 -20.50
N SER A 216 6.05 27.97 -21.36
CA SER A 216 5.98 27.28 -22.66
C SER A 216 7.19 27.61 -23.55
N ARG A 217 7.66 28.86 -23.55
CA ARG A 217 8.88 29.26 -24.29
C ARG A 217 10.13 28.46 -23.90
N PHE A 218 10.23 27.97 -22.67
CA PHE A 218 11.35 27.16 -22.21
C PHE A 218 11.18 25.66 -22.48
N ALA A 219 10.00 25.21 -22.92
CA ALA A 219 9.72 23.79 -23.18
C ALA A 219 10.69 23.20 -24.22
N LYS A 220 11.10 23.98 -25.24
CA LYS A 220 12.09 23.57 -26.25
C LYS A 220 13.42 23.12 -25.66
N ASN A 221 13.82 23.66 -24.50
CA ASN A 221 15.07 23.30 -23.83
C ASN A 221 14.87 22.18 -22.81
N TYR A 222 13.78 22.22 -22.05
CA TYR A 222 13.54 21.23 -20.99
C TYR A 222 13.08 19.87 -21.50
N ILE A 223 12.21 19.82 -22.49
CA ILE A 223 11.65 18.56 -23.00
C ILE A 223 12.77 17.62 -23.50
N PRO A 224 13.74 18.06 -24.32
CA PRO A 224 14.85 17.21 -24.74
C PRO A 224 15.71 16.70 -23.57
N ILE A 225 15.96 17.54 -22.56
CA ILE A 225 16.70 17.13 -21.35
C ILE A 225 15.94 16.03 -20.62
N LEU A 226 14.63 16.21 -20.43
CA LEU A 226 13.78 15.21 -19.76
C LEU A 226 13.64 13.92 -20.58
N PHE A 227 13.60 14.00 -21.91
CA PHE A 227 13.62 12.82 -22.79
C PHE A 227 14.92 12.04 -22.63
N ASN A 228 16.07 12.71 -22.61
CA ASN A 228 17.36 12.08 -22.36
C ASN A 228 17.38 11.42 -20.97
N LEU A 229 16.96 12.12 -19.91
CA LEU A 229 16.86 11.56 -18.56
C LEU A 229 15.95 10.32 -18.49
N TYR A 230 14.87 10.29 -19.28
CA TYR A 230 13.95 9.16 -19.31
C TYR A 230 14.49 7.95 -20.09
N THR A 231 15.25 8.22 -21.16
CA THR A 231 15.74 7.22 -22.13
C THR A 231 17.13 6.68 -21.80
N THR A 232 17.95 7.39 -21.03
CA THR A 232 19.24 6.88 -20.53
C THR A 232 19.00 5.73 -19.57
N ILE A 233 19.22 4.51 -20.05
CA ILE A 233 19.17 3.28 -19.29
C ILE A 233 20.58 2.70 -19.37
N ASP A 234 21.28 2.61 -18.24
CA ASP A 234 22.63 2.02 -18.24
C ASP A 234 22.51 0.55 -18.66
N PRO A 235 23.34 0.08 -19.62
CA PRO A 235 23.38 -1.32 -19.97
C PRO A 235 23.79 -2.14 -18.74
N ILE A 236 23.13 -3.28 -18.55
CA ILE A 236 23.44 -4.24 -17.49
C ILE A 236 24.85 -4.76 -17.80
N LYS A 237 25.86 -4.33 -17.03
CA LYS A 237 27.20 -4.91 -17.12
C LYS A 237 27.14 -6.34 -16.56
N GLU A 238 27.38 -7.34 -17.41
CA GLU A 238 27.59 -8.72 -16.99
C GLU A 238 28.91 -8.83 -16.22
N GLY A 239 28.93 -9.44 -15.02
CA GLY A 239 30.20 -9.85 -14.41
C GLY A 239 30.33 -9.98 -12.89
N GLU A 240 29.68 -9.17 -12.04
CA GLU A 240 30.00 -9.20 -10.58
C GLU A 240 28.82 -8.91 -9.67
N ASP A 241 28.47 -9.85 -8.77
CA ASP A 241 27.42 -9.86 -7.73
C ASP A 241 26.39 -8.70 -7.77
N VAL A 242 25.79 -8.61 -8.96
CA VAL A 242 25.05 -7.53 -9.61
C VAL A 242 23.70 -7.26 -8.92
N LYS A 243 23.11 -8.27 -8.27
CA LYS A 243 21.66 -8.30 -8.04
C LYS A 243 21.15 -7.31 -7.01
N GLN A 244 21.90 -7.01 -5.94
CA GLN A 244 21.40 -6.19 -4.83
C GLN A 244 21.65 -4.69 -5.06
N GLN A 245 22.84 -4.30 -5.55
CA GLN A 245 23.14 -2.92 -5.91
C GLN A 245 22.40 -2.46 -7.17
N LEU A 246 22.16 -3.34 -8.17
CA LEU A 246 21.32 -2.98 -9.32
C LEU A 246 19.83 -2.94 -9.00
N LEU A 247 19.35 -3.64 -7.97
CA LEU A 247 17.97 -3.49 -7.50
C LEU A 247 17.76 -2.09 -6.90
N ASP A 248 18.73 -1.58 -6.13
CA ASP A 248 18.62 -0.27 -5.50
C ASP A 248 18.94 0.88 -6.49
N ALA A 249 19.95 0.74 -7.37
CA ALA A 249 20.27 1.71 -8.41
C ALA A 249 19.18 1.79 -9.50
N ASN A 250 18.61 0.65 -9.95
CA ASN A 250 17.45 0.68 -10.86
C ASN A 250 16.19 1.20 -10.17
N LYS A 251 16.03 1.02 -8.85
CA LYS A 251 14.88 1.57 -8.13
C LYS A 251 14.96 3.09 -7.98
N MET A 252 16.14 3.64 -7.69
CA MET A 252 16.36 5.09 -7.57
C MET A 252 16.30 5.78 -8.95
N LYS A 253 16.97 5.24 -9.97
CA LYS A 253 16.81 5.71 -11.35
C LYS A 253 15.40 5.47 -11.90
N SER A 254 14.68 4.44 -11.44
CA SER A 254 13.26 4.27 -11.78
C SER A 254 12.40 5.39 -11.19
N GLN A 255 12.73 5.94 -10.02
CA GLN A 255 12.01 7.09 -9.47
C GLN A 255 12.27 8.35 -10.29
N GLU A 256 13.53 8.61 -10.66
CA GLU A 256 13.90 9.73 -11.54
C GLU A 256 13.19 9.62 -12.89
N ARG A 257 13.16 8.44 -13.50
CA ARG A 257 12.46 8.20 -14.78
C ARG A 257 10.95 8.40 -14.66
N LEU A 258 10.32 7.87 -13.62
CA LEU A 258 8.88 8.09 -13.41
C LEU A 258 8.56 9.56 -13.17
N ALA A 259 9.37 10.25 -12.38
CA ALA A 259 9.23 11.68 -12.15
C ALA A 259 9.49 12.51 -13.42
N ALA A 260 10.45 12.11 -14.26
CA ALA A 260 10.69 12.71 -15.58
C ALA A 260 9.48 12.54 -16.49
N LEU A 261 8.91 11.33 -16.58
CA LEU A 261 7.70 11.08 -17.38
C LEU A 261 6.50 11.90 -16.90
N GLU A 262 6.28 11.99 -15.59
CA GLU A 262 5.22 12.85 -15.03
C GLU A 262 5.45 14.33 -15.35
N THR A 263 6.70 14.79 -15.30
CA THR A 263 7.08 16.17 -15.63
C THR A 263 6.89 16.45 -17.12
N ILE A 264 7.29 15.50 -17.99
CA ILE A 264 7.07 15.55 -19.44
C ILE A 264 5.57 15.68 -19.74
N LYS A 265 4.72 14.83 -19.15
CA LYS A 265 3.27 14.89 -19.37
C LYS A 265 2.69 16.26 -19.01
N LEU A 266 3.16 16.88 -17.93
CA LEU A 266 2.74 18.23 -17.57
C LEU A 266 3.25 19.29 -18.55
N PHE A 267 4.51 19.21 -19.01
CA PHE A 267 5.02 20.11 -20.04
C PHE A 267 4.25 19.99 -21.36
N LEU A 268 3.90 18.79 -21.80
CA LEU A 268 3.14 18.58 -23.04
C LEU A 268 1.77 19.28 -23.00
N THR A 269 1.15 19.44 -21.82
CA THR A 269 -0.14 20.17 -21.70
C THR A 269 -0.03 21.68 -21.93
N ILE A 270 1.17 22.26 -21.83
CA ILE A 270 1.40 23.71 -21.97
C ILE A 270 2.25 24.07 -23.19
N THR A 271 2.82 23.06 -23.86
CA THR A 271 3.72 23.25 -24.99
C THR A 271 2.91 23.44 -26.27
N ASP A 272 3.43 24.28 -27.17
CA ASP A 272 2.87 24.46 -28.50
C ASP A 272 2.79 23.09 -29.25
N PRO A 273 1.61 22.69 -29.76
CA PRO A 273 1.45 21.49 -30.57
C PRO A 273 2.44 21.39 -31.74
N GLU A 274 2.84 22.50 -32.37
CA GLU A 274 3.81 22.47 -33.49
C GLU A 274 5.17 21.95 -33.05
N LEU A 275 5.62 22.37 -31.87
CA LEU A 275 6.88 21.90 -31.30
C LEU A 275 6.81 20.40 -30.96
N ILE A 276 5.67 19.92 -30.46
CA ILE A 276 5.47 18.48 -30.18
C ILE A 276 5.50 17.68 -31.49
N CYS A 277 4.86 18.18 -32.55
CA CYS A 277 4.89 17.59 -33.90
C CYS A 277 6.31 17.51 -34.48
N SER A 278 7.25 18.36 -34.04
CA SER A 278 8.66 18.29 -34.46
C SER A 278 9.47 17.19 -33.73
N PHE A 279 9.12 16.89 -32.48
CA PHE A 279 9.82 15.86 -31.69
C PHE A 279 9.32 14.45 -32.00
N PHE A 280 8.05 14.31 -32.33
CA PHE A 280 7.40 13.02 -32.47
C PHE A 280 7.98 12.15 -33.61
N PRO A 281 8.24 12.65 -34.84
CA PRO A 281 8.86 11.87 -35.91
C PRO A 281 10.23 11.31 -35.54
N ARG A 282 11.04 12.08 -34.79
CA ARG A 282 12.36 11.63 -34.31
C ARG A 282 12.25 10.47 -33.32
N ALA A 283 11.21 10.48 -32.49
CA ALA A 283 10.92 9.36 -31.58
C ALA A 283 10.44 8.12 -32.36
N LYS A 284 9.58 8.32 -33.38
CA LYS A 284 9.11 7.27 -34.28
C LYS A 284 10.27 6.57 -34.99
N GLU A 285 11.12 7.33 -35.68
CA GLU A 285 12.28 6.82 -36.43
C GLU A 285 13.20 5.97 -35.54
N ARG A 286 13.51 6.44 -34.31
CA ARG A 286 14.31 5.67 -33.36
C ARG A 286 13.63 4.38 -32.87
N VAL A 287 12.30 4.29 -32.87
CA VAL A 287 11.58 3.09 -32.40
C VAL A 287 11.46 2.03 -33.50
N PHE A 288 11.15 2.48 -34.72
CA PHE A 288 10.76 1.62 -35.84
C PHE A 288 11.89 1.40 -36.86
N ASP A 289 12.67 2.44 -37.16
CA ASP A 289 13.68 2.43 -38.24
C ASP A 289 15.12 2.28 -37.70
N GLY A 290 15.34 2.58 -36.42
CA GLY A 290 16.67 2.48 -35.81
C GLY A 290 17.07 1.07 -35.41
N ASP A 291 18.34 0.72 -35.66
CA ASP A 291 19.06 -0.45 -35.10
C ASP A 291 19.32 -0.29 -33.59
N ASN A 292 18.26 -0.04 -32.82
CA ASN A 292 18.36 0.01 -31.37
C ASN A 292 18.36 -1.42 -30.82
N GLU A 293 19.54 -1.97 -30.57
CA GLU A 293 19.74 -3.30 -29.96
C GLU A 293 19.15 -3.39 -28.54
N ASN A 294 18.93 -2.25 -27.87
CA ASN A 294 18.40 -2.19 -26.51
C ASN A 294 16.86 -2.10 -26.48
N ASP A 295 16.19 -3.23 -26.27
CA ASP A 295 14.73 -3.29 -26.05
C ASP A 295 14.22 -2.33 -24.96
N ALA A 296 15.03 -2.09 -23.92
CA ALA A 296 14.65 -1.20 -22.82
C ALA A 296 14.54 0.27 -23.24
N THR A 297 15.42 0.76 -24.12
CA THR A 297 15.38 2.13 -24.63
C THR A 297 14.24 2.30 -25.63
N ARG A 298 13.98 1.29 -26.47
CA ARG A 298 12.81 1.23 -27.36
C ARG A 298 11.49 1.32 -26.58
N LEU A 299 11.36 0.56 -25.49
CA LEU A 299 10.19 0.62 -24.61
C LEU A 299 10.02 1.99 -23.93
N ALA A 300 11.12 2.69 -23.61
CA ALA A 300 11.08 4.04 -23.05
C ALA A 300 10.65 5.07 -24.12
N LEU A 301 11.18 4.99 -25.33
CA LEU A 301 10.76 5.84 -26.44
C LEU A 301 9.26 5.65 -26.76
N LEU A 302 8.76 4.40 -26.73
CA LEU A 302 7.33 4.12 -26.86
C LEU A 302 6.49 4.77 -25.76
N ASP A 303 6.96 4.83 -24.51
CA ASP A 303 6.24 5.56 -23.45
C ASP A 303 6.18 7.08 -23.70
N LEU A 304 7.24 7.65 -24.30
CA LEU A 304 7.24 9.05 -24.71
C LEU A 304 6.25 9.28 -25.86
N MET A 305 6.23 8.38 -26.85
CA MET A 305 5.25 8.42 -27.94
C MET A 305 3.81 8.36 -27.41
N VAL A 306 3.53 7.44 -26.47
CA VAL A 306 2.22 7.34 -25.80
C VAL A 306 1.83 8.66 -25.12
N ALA A 307 2.79 9.38 -24.50
CA ALA A 307 2.51 10.68 -23.88
C ALA A 307 2.26 11.81 -24.91
N MET A 308 2.90 11.76 -26.07
CA MET A 308 2.84 12.79 -27.11
C MET A 308 1.71 12.59 -28.14
N VAL A 309 1.23 11.36 -28.33
CA VAL A 309 0.32 10.99 -29.44
C VAL A 309 -1.00 11.77 -29.47
N THR A 310 -1.45 12.30 -28.34
CA THR A 310 -2.66 13.11 -28.33
C THR A 310 -2.42 14.53 -28.84
N TYR A 311 -1.18 15.00 -28.97
CA TYR A 311 -0.87 16.39 -29.36
C TYR A 311 -0.38 16.53 -30.81
N ILE A 312 -0.40 15.45 -31.60
CA ILE A 312 0.10 15.43 -32.98
C ILE A 312 -1.02 15.62 -34.01
N LYS A 313 -0.63 15.93 -35.25
CA LYS A 313 -1.54 16.06 -36.41
C LYS A 313 -2.03 14.71 -36.91
N GLU A 314 -3.16 14.70 -37.60
CA GLU A 314 -3.80 13.49 -38.13
C GLU A 314 -2.88 12.67 -39.04
N ASP A 315 -2.11 13.32 -39.93
CA ASP A 315 -1.17 12.63 -40.84
C ASP A 315 -0.10 11.84 -40.08
N GLN A 316 0.43 12.42 -38.99
CA GLN A 316 1.40 11.73 -38.15
C GLN A 316 0.77 10.56 -37.37
N ILE A 317 -0.52 10.64 -37.04
CA ILE A 317 -1.26 9.53 -36.41
C ILE A 317 -1.39 8.37 -37.40
N LYS A 318 -1.74 8.65 -38.66
CA LYS A 318 -1.84 7.65 -39.74
C LYS A 318 -0.52 6.91 -39.95
N ASP A 319 0.58 7.65 -40.06
CA ASP A 319 1.93 7.07 -40.21
C ASP A 319 2.28 6.11 -39.07
N VAL A 320 2.01 6.52 -37.83
CA VAL A 320 2.33 5.71 -36.64
C VAL A 320 1.46 4.47 -36.57
N TYR A 321 0.19 4.60 -36.94
CA TYR A 321 -0.73 3.49 -36.96
C TYR A 321 -0.28 2.39 -37.94
N ILE A 322 0.22 2.78 -39.11
CA ILE A 322 0.83 1.85 -40.09
C ILE A 322 2.06 1.17 -39.49
N CYS A 323 3.00 1.92 -38.89
CA CYS A 323 4.20 1.33 -38.28
C CYS A 323 3.89 0.43 -37.07
N MET A 324 2.87 0.76 -36.28
CA MET A 324 2.47 0.03 -35.06
C MET A 324 1.70 -1.26 -35.37
N THR A 325 0.98 -1.31 -36.49
CA THR A 325 0.22 -2.48 -36.97
C THR A 325 0.90 -3.82 -36.73
N PRO A 326 2.14 -4.07 -37.23
CA PRO A 326 2.81 -5.35 -37.03
C PRO A 326 3.13 -5.65 -35.56
N MET A 327 3.32 -4.62 -34.73
CA MET A 327 3.63 -4.80 -33.31
C MET A 327 2.47 -5.35 -32.49
N LEU A 328 1.22 -5.18 -32.95
CA LEU A 328 0.04 -5.71 -32.27
C LEU A 328 0.03 -7.24 -32.19
N ASN A 329 0.71 -7.90 -33.13
CA ASN A 329 0.88 -9.36 -33.17
C ASN A 329 2.31 -9.81 -32.86
N SER A 330 3.14 -8.92 -32.28
CA SER A 330 4.53 -9.26 -31.97
C SER A 330 4.63 -10.30 -30.83
N PRO A 331 5.59 -11.24 -30.89
CA PRO A 331 5.83 -12.21 -29.81
C PRO A 331 6.38 -11.54 -28.55
N ASN A 332 6.96 -10.34 -28.66
CA ASN A 332 7.44 -9.59 -27.51
C ASN A 332 6.26 -8.93 -26.78
N HIS A 333 5.80 -9.57 -25.70
CA HIS A 333 4.66 -9.13 -24.88
C HIS A 333 4.77 -7.68 -24.39
N SER A 334 5.98 -7.18 -24.14
CA SER A 334 6.20 -5.81 -23.68
C SER A 334 5.94 -4.80 -24.81
N MET A 335 6.42 -5.09 -26.01
CA MET A 335 6.22 -4.27 -27.21
C MET A 335 4.75 -4.25 -27.64
N GLN A 336 4.12 -5.44 -27.67
CA GLN A 336 2.68 -5.57 -27.94
C GLN A 336 1.84 -4.72 -26.97
N LYS A 337 2.16 -4.77 -25.67
CA LYS A 337 1.47 -3.96 -24.66
C LYS A 337 1.62 -2.47 -24.90
N LYS A 338 2.80 -2.00 -25.34
CA LYS A 338 3.00 -0.57 -25.66
C LYS A 338 2.21 -0.16 -26.89
N ALA A 339 2.17 -0.99 -27.92
CA ALA A 339 1.34 -0.76 -29.11
C ALA A 339 -0.15 -0.59 -28.72
N TYR A 340 -0.71 -1.52 -27.93
CA TYR A 340 -2.09 -1.35 -27.46
C TYR A 340 -2.30 -0.14 -26.54
N ARG A 341 -1.28 0.31 -25.79
CA ARG A 341 -1.39 1.57 -25.02
C ARG A 341 -1.38 2.80 -25.91
N LEU A 342 -0.58 2.80 -26.97
CA LEU A 342 -0.57 3.88 -27.94
C LEU A 342 -1.94 3.96 -28.63
N LEU A 343 -2.49 2.81 -29.03
CA LEU A 343 -3.85 2.71 -29.55
C LEU A 343 -4.91 3.12 -28.51
N GLU A 344 -4.74 2.77 -27.23
CA GLU A 344 -5.62 3.18 -26.11
C GLU A 344 -5.72 4.72 -26.04
N GLU A 345 -4.58 5.42 -26.12
CA GLU A 345 -4.54 6.90 -26.09
C GLU A 345 -5.09 7.53 -27.38
N ILE A 346 -4.85 6.94 -28.56
CA ILE A 346 -5.42 7.43 -29.82
C ILE A 346 -6.96 7.31 -29.78
N CYS A 347 -7.49 6.15 -29.40
CA CYS A 347 -8.92 5.91 -29.38
C CYS A 347 -9.65 6.67 -28.26
N GLY A 348 -9.00 6.90 -27.12
CA GLY A 348 -9.60 7.55 -25.95
C GLY A 348 -9.40 9.07 -25.86
N SER A 349 -8.71 9.69 -26.83
CA SER A 349 -8.44 11.13 -26.82
C SER A 349 -9.65 11.94 -27.33
N GLU A 350 -10.01 12.99 -26.59
CA GLU A 350 -11.10 13.91 -26.97
C GLU A 350 -10.71 14.92 -28.06
N LYS A 351 -9.44 14.99 -28.45
CA LYS A 351 -8.94 15.98 -29.42
C LYS A 351 -9.35 15.66 -30.84
N THR A 352 -9.59 16.70 -31.63
CA THR A 352 -10.12 16.65 -33.01
C THR A 352 -9.32 15.70 -33.91
N ALA A 353 -8.01 15.86 -34.01
CA ALA A 353 -7.15 15.01 -34.84
C ALA A 353 -7.27 13.51 -34.53
N CYS A 354 -7.37 13.13 -33.25
CA CYS A 354 -7.56 11.74 -32.85
C CYS A 354 -8.98 11.26 -33.18
N ARG A 355 -10.00 12.09 -32.94
CA ARG A 355 -11.40 11.75 -33.24
C ARG A 355 -11.61 11.56 -34.75
N ASP A 356 -11.04 12.41 -35.57
CA ASP A 356 -11.17 12.36 -37.03
C ASP A 356 -10.45 11.13 -37.60
N PHE A 357 -9.28 10.79 -37.06
CA PHE A 357 -8.58 9.54 -37.36
C PHE A 357 -9.43 8.30 -37.02
N VAL A 358 -9.99 8.22 -35.80
CA VAL A 358 -10.76 7.05 -35.39
C VAL A 358 -12.05 6.91 -36.21
N LYS A 359 -12.73 8.02 -36.53
CA LYS A 359 -13.91 8.02 -37.40
C LYS A 359 -13.59 7.50 -38.81
N SER A 360 -12.47 7.92 -39.39
CA SER A 360 -12.07 7.49 -40.75
C SER A 360 -11.60 6.03 -40.82
N HIS A 361 -11.01 5.49 -39.75
CA HIS A 361 -10.43 4.13 -39.73
C HIS A 361 -11.25 3.12 -38.93
N LEU A 362 -12.52 3.42 -38.65
CA LEU A 362 -13.33 2.65 -37.71
C LEU A 362 -13.49 1.17 -38.12
N GLY A 363 -13.78 0.91 -39.40
CA GLY A 363 -13.94 -0.45 -39.91
C GLY A 363 -12.66 -1.30 -39.84
N GLU A 364 -11.51 -0.65 -40.07
CA GLU A 364 -10.21 -1.30 -39.97
C GLU A 364 -9.85 -1.62 -38.51
N LEU A 365 -10.11 -0.68 -37.60
CA LEU A 365 -9.92 -0.85 -36.16
C LEU A 365 -10.79 -2.00 -35.61
N LYS A 366 -12.06 -2.08 -36.02
CA LYS A 366 -12.98 -3.18 -35.67
C LYS A 366 -12.39 -4.53 -36.08
N THR A 367 -12.02 -4.67 -37.36
CA THR A 367 -11.47 -5.92 -37.91
C THR A 367 -10.19 -6.35 -37.19
N ARG A 368 -9.29 -5.40 -36.90
CA ARG A 368 -8.02 -5.70 -36.22
C ARG A 368 -8.19 -6.07 -34.75
N LEU A 369 -9.12 -5.42 -34.05
CA LEU A 369 -9.42 -5.76 -32.66
C LEU A 369 -10.04 -7.16 -32.56
N LEU A 370 -10.89 -7.57 -33.51
CA LEU A 370 -11.41 -8.94 -33.60
C LEU A 370 -10.30 -9.95 -33.90
N ASN A 371 -9.45 -9.70 -34.91
CA ASN A 371 -8.38 -10.65 -35.27
C ASN A 371 -7.33 -10.83 -34.15
N GLY A 372 -7.16 -9.85 -33.27
CA GLY A 372 -6.20 -9.90 -32.16
C GLY A 372 -6.63 -10.75 -30.94
N LEU A 373 -7.81 -11.39 -30.98
CA LEU A 373 -8.40 -12.16 -29.87
C LEU A 373 -7.48 -13.26 -29.31
N SER A 374 -6.87 -14.06 -30.18
CA SER A 374 -6.07 -15.24 -29.80
C SER A 374 -4.59 -14.93 -29.53
N SER A 375 -4.10 -13.80 -30.05
CA SER A 375 -2.68 -13.41 -30.03
C SER A 375 -2.32 -12.44 -28.89
N ALA A 376 -3.31 -11.88 -28.19
CA ALA A 376 -3.10 -10.87 -27.16
C ALA A 376 -2.47 -11.45 -25.87
N ALA A 377 -1.28 -10.98 -25.52
CA ALA A 377 -0.62 -11.35 -24.27
C ALA A 377 -1.43 -10.88 -23.04
N PRO A 378 -1.37 -11.57 -21.88
CA PRO A 378 -2.14 -11.20 -20.69
C PRO A 378 -1.94 -9.75 -20.22
N SER A 379 -0.74 -9.20 -20.42
CA SER A 379 -0.41 -7.81 -20.06
C SER A 379 -0.95 -6.75 -21.03
N SER A 380 -1.32 -7.17 -22.25
CA SER A 380 -1.83 -6.34 -23.35
C SER A 380 -3.36 -6.28 -23.37
N LYS A 381 -4.03 -7.29 -22.81
CA LYS A 381 -5.49 -7.37 -22.73
C LYS A 381 -6.16 -6.15 -22.11
N GLY A 382 -5.62 -5.62 -21.01
CA GLY A 382 -6.19 -4.44 -20.33
C GLY A 382 -6.28 -3.21 -21.25
N PRO A 383 -5.16 -2.74 -21.83
CA PRO A 383 -5.17 -1.69 -22.86
C PRO A 383 -6.08 -2.01 -24.06
N ARG A 384 -6.03 -3.25 -24.58
CA ARG A 384 -6.86 -3.67 -25.72
C ARG A 384 -8.37 -3.57 -25.43
N ILE A 385 -8.84 -4.03 -24.27
CA ILE A 385 -10.25 -3.93 -23.84
C ILE A 385 -10.70 -2.48 -23.80
N LYS A 386 -9.82 -1.56 -23.38
CA LYS A 386 -10.15 -0.13 -23.41
C LYS A 386 -10.24 0.42 -24.83
N CYS A 387 -9.37 0.01 -25.76
CA CYS A 387 -9.53 0.35 -27.17
C CYS A 387 -10.91 -0.10 -27.68
N ILE A 388 -11.30 -1.34 -27.37
CA ILE A 388 -12.62 -1.89 -27.74
C ILE A 388 -13.73 -1.05 -27.14
N GLN A 389 -13.64 -0.69 -25.87
CA GLN A 389 -14.64 0.16 -25.21
C GLN A 389 -14.81 1.50 -25.95
N GLN A 390 -13.70 2.15 -26.32
CA GLN A 390 -13.75 3.44 -27.03
C GLN A 390 -14.31 3.31 -28.45
N VAL A 391 -13.92 2.28 -29.20
CA VAL A 391 -14.46 2.00 -30.54
C VAL A 391 -15.96 1.69 -30.46
N LEU A 392 -16.39 0.92 -29.46
CA LEU A 392 -17.79 0.60 -29.21
C LEU A 392 -18.61 1.86 -28.87
N GLU A 393 -18.09 2.74 -28.00
CA GLU A 393 -18.71 4.03 -27.68
C GLU A 393 -18.89 4.92 -28.93
N GLN A 394 -17.91 4.93 -29.84
CA GLN A 394 -18.03 5.69 -31.08
C GLN A 394 -19.01 5.08 -32.09
N LEU A 395 -19.01 3.75 -32.24
CA LEU A 395 -19.97 3.02 -33.06
C LEU A 395 -21.41 3.24 -32.60
N TYR A 396 -21.62 3.24 -31.30
CA TYR A 396 -22.95 3.41 -30.71
C TYR A 396 -23.49 4.84 -30.89
N ASN A 397 -22.62 5.85 -30.77
CA ASN A 397 -23.04 7.25 -30.93
C ASN A 397 -23.41 7.62 -32.38
N ASN A 398 -23.07 6.78 -33.36
CA ASN A 398 -23.41 6.97 -34.76
C ASN A 398 -24.67 6.14 -35.11
N PRO A 399 -25.81 6.77 -35.42
CA PRO A 399 -27.08 6.07 -35.66
C PRO A 399 -27.02 5.05 -36.81
N GLU A 400 -26.23 5.34 -37.85
CA GLU A 400 -26.06 4.46 -39.02
C GLU A 400 -25.36 3.14 -38.70
N THR A 401 -24.52 3.12 -37.66
CA THR A 401 -23.71 1.94 -37.27
C THR A 401 -24.24 1.21 -36.03
N SER A 402 -25.48 1.50 -35.62
CA SER A 402 -26.08 0.89 -34.41
C SER A 402 -26.10 -0.64 -34.48
N VAL A 403 -26.50 -1.22 -35.63
CA VAL A 403 -26.55 -2.68 -35.83
C VAL A 403 -25.14 -3.28 -35.78
N GLU A 404 -24.17 -2.63 -36.44
CA GLU A 404 -22.78 -3.06 -36.43
C GLU A 404 -22.13 -3.01 -35.05
N SER A 405 -22.61 -2.13 -34.18
CA SER A 405 -22.16 -1.98 -32.80
C SER A 405 -22.61 -3.17 -31.94
N GLU A 406 -23.84 -3.65 -32.14
CA GLU A 406 -24.36 -4.84 -31.46
C GLU A 406 -23.61 -6.09 -31.91
N GLU A 407 -23.43 -6.31 -33.20
CA GLU A 407 -22.65 -7.46 -33.72
C GLU A 407 -21.22 -7.47 -33.20
N PHE A 408 -20.58 -6.30 -33.15
CA PHE A 408 -19.24 -6.16 -32.60
C PHE A 408 -19.20 -6.46 -31.11
N LEU A 409 -20.16 -5.97 -30.33
CA LEU A 409 -20.28 -6.25 -28.90
C LEU A 409 -20.46 -7.76 -28.65
N MET A 410 -21.34 -8.41 -29.41
CA MET A 410 -21.61 -9.85 -29.34
C MET A 410 -20.34 -10.68 -29.58
N ALA A 411 -19.56 -10.32 -30.59
CA ALA A 411 -18.32 -11.00 -30.92
C ALA A 411 -17.24 -10.89 -29.82
N VAL A 412 -17.25 -9.80 -29.05
CA VAL A 412 -16.20 -9.52 -28.06
C VAL A 412 -16.58 -9.95 -26.63
N ILE A 413 -17.88 -10.10 -26.31
CA ILE A 413 -18.35 -10.52 -24.98
C ILE A 413 -17.66 -11.78 -24.45
N PRO A 414 -17.51 -12.88 -25.21
CA PRO A 414 -16.85 -14.10 -24.71
C PRO A 414 -15.43 -13.83 -24.20
N GLU A 415 -14.69 -12.97 -24.89
CA GLU A 415 -13.34 -12.60 -24.48
C GLU A 415 -13.34 -11.73 -23.21
N ILE A 416 -14.24 -10.73 -23.16
CA ILE A 416 -14.34 -9.82 -22.01
C ILE A 416 -14.69 -10.61 -20.75
N ILE A 417 -15.63 -11.57 -20.87
CA ILE A 417 -16.00 -12.46 -19.78
C ILE A 417 -14.75 -13.18 -19.24
N LEU A 418 -13.93 -13.80 -20.10
CA LEU A 418 -12.70 -14.46 -19.68
C LEU A 418 -11.71 -13.50 -19.00
N CYS A 419 -11.62 -12.25 -19.47
CA CYS A 419 -10.73 -11.23 -18.91
C CYS A 419 -11.13 -10.75 -17.50
N THR A 420 -12.32 -11.09 -17.00
CA THR A 420 -12.73 -10.80 -15.61
C THR A 420 -11.85 -11.50 -14.58
N GLN A 421 -11.12 -12.55 -14.97
CA GLN A 421 -10.24 -13.30 -14.07
C GLN A 421 -8.77 -12.89 -14.15
N ASP A 422 -8.40 -12.07 -15.13
CA ASP A 422 -7.03 -11.64 -15.34
C ASP A 422 -6.56 -10.65 -14.27
N ALA A 423 -5.36 -10.09 -14.47
CA ALA A 423 -4.75 -9.08 -13.60
C ALA A 423 -5.68 -7.89 -13.34
N LYS A 424 -5.51 -7.23 -12.19
CA LYS A 424 -6.41 -6.15 -11.72
C LYS A 424 -6.77 -5.11 -12.79
N ARG A 425 -5.80 -4.66 -13.60
CA ARG A 425 -6.05 -3.67 -14.67
C ARG A 425 -6.92 -4.23 -15.81
N SER A 426 -6.72 -5.48 -16.22
CA SER A 426 -7.54 -6.14 -17.25
C SER A 426 -8.93 -6.45 -16.72
N ARG A 427 -9.02 -6.95 -15.48
CA ARG A 427 -10.29 -7.23 -14.80
C ARG A 427 -11.17 -6.00 -14.65
N THR A 428 -10.60 -4.88 -14.21
CA THR A 428 -11.33 -3.61 -14.05
C THR A 428 -11.82 -3.08 -15.40
N ALA A 429 -10.99 -3.15 -16.45
CA ALA A 429 -11.40 -2.80 -17.81
C ALA A 429 -12.53 -3.71 -18.33
N ALA A 430 -12.43 -5.02 -18.09
CA ALA A 430 -13.45 -5.98 -18.50
C ALA A 430 -14.80 -5.71 -17.80
N PHE A 431 -14.80 -5.49 -16.49
CA PHE A 431 -16.02 -5.13 -15.76
C PHE A 431 -16.60 -3.79 -16.20
N SER A 432 -15.75 -2.81 -16.53
CA SER A 432 -16.20 -1.53 -17.08
C SER A 432 -16.92 -1.74 -18.42
N LEU A 433 -16.31 -2.48 -19.34
CA LEU A 433 -16.89 -2.73 -20.66
C LEU A 433 -18.18 -3.56 -20.61
N LEU A 434 -18.30 -4.54 -19.71
CA LEU A 434 -19.57 -5.27 -19.51
C LEU A 434 -20.70 -4.33 -19.08
N VAL A 435 -20.42 -3.40 -18.18
CA VAL A 435 -21.41 -2.39 -17.73
C VAL A 435 -21.73 -1.41 -18.85
N THR A 436 -20.71 -0.92 -19.58
CA THR A 436 -20.92 -0.04 -20.74
C THR A 436 -21.75 -0.73 -21.83
N GLY A 437 -21.47 -2.00 -22.13
CA GLY A 437 -22.25 -2.81 -23.07
C GLY A 437 -23.71 -2.95 -22.65
N ALA A 438 -23.98 -3.31 -21.39
CA ALA A 438 -25.35 -3.36 -20.87
C ALA A 438 -26.05 -1.98 -20.95
N ASN A 439 -25.35 -0.89 -20.66
CA ASN A 439 -25.91 0.46 -20.77
C ASN A 439 -26.30 0.84 -22.21
N PHE A 440 -25.65 0.30 -23.23
CA PHE A 440 -26.05 0.51 -24.63
C PHE A 440 -27.38 -0.13 -24.96
N PHE A 441 -27.63 -1.34 -24.46
CA PHE A 441 -28.94 -1.98 -24.56
C PHE A 441 -30.02 -1.19 -23.82
N VAL A 442 -29.72 -0.63 -22.64
CA VAL A 442 -30.69 0.19 -21.89
C VAL A 442 -30.98 1.54 -22.56
N LYS A 443 -30.01 2.15 -23.25
CA LYS A 443 -30.15 3.49 -23.86
C LYS A 443 -30.71 3.48 -25.29
N SER A 444 -30.69 2.35 -26.01
CA SER A 444 -31.22 2.26 -27.38
C SER A 444 -32.74 2.34 -27.46
N GLY A 445 -33.44 2.24 -26.33
CA GLY A 445 -34.88 2.49 -26.25
C GLY A 445 -35.19 4.00 -26.30
N ASN A 446 -35.73 4.48 -27.43
CA ASN A 446 -36.38 5.77 -27.49
C ASN A 446 -37.58 5.80 -26.51
N LYS A 447 -37.50 6.70 -25.52
CA LYS A 447 -38.59 7.27 -24.70
C LYS A 447 -39.43 6.40 -23.75
N GLU A 448 -39.47 5.07 -23.81
CA GLU A 448 -40.03 4.26 -22.72
C GLU A 448 -39.15 3.03 -22.48
N MET A 449 -38.88 2.77 -21.20
CA MET A 449 -37.91 1.80 -20.71
C MET A 449 -38.50 0.39 -20.81
N GLU A 450 -38.35 -0.29 -21.95
CA GLU A 450 -38.82 -1.66 -22.08
C GLU A 450 -37.87 -2.63 -21.33
N PRO A 451 -38.37 -3.46 -20.39
CA PRO A 451 -37.57 -4.43 -19.63
C PRO A 451 -36.82 -5.48 -20.48
N ASN A 452 -37.25 -5.68 -21.74
CA ASN A 452 -36.81 -6.77 -22.61
C ASN A 452 -35.38 -6.60 -23.15
N ASP A 453 -34.86 -5.37 -23.27
CA ASP A 453 -33.53 -5.16 -23.87
C ASP A 453 -32.38 -5.59 -22.94
N LEU A 454 -32.56 -5.44 -21.63
CA LEU A 454 -31.60 -5.94 -20.65
C LEU A 454 -31.63 -7.47 -20.57
N GLU A 455 -32.81 -8.08 -20.72
CA GLU A 455 -32.96 -9.53 -20.77
C GLU A 455 -32.17 -10.12 -21.95
N ARG A 456 -32.28 -9.52 -23.13
CA ARG A 456 -31.47 -9.91 -24.30
C ARG A 456 -29.96 -9.86 -24.03
N TYR A 457 -29.47 -8.81 -23.37
CA TYR A 457 -28.05 -8.73 -22.99
C TYR A 457 -27.64 -9.85 -22.02
N PHE A 458 -28.47 -10.17 -21.04
CA PHE A 458 -28.20 -11.25 -20.10
C PHE A 458 -28.25 -12.63 -20.75
N GLU A 459 -29.15 -12.87 -21.71
CA GLU A 459 -29.18 -14.11 -22.50
C GLU A 459 -27.86 -14.36 -23.22
N ILE A 460 -27.27 -13.30 -23.80
CA ILE A 460 -25.97 -13.36 -24.45
C ILE A 460 -24.87 -13.75 -23.45
N VAL A 461 -24.90 -13.15 -22.25
CA VAL A 461 -23.94 -13.48 -21.19
C VAL A 461 -24.15 -14.92 -20.69
N PHE A 462 -25.39 -15.39 -20.62
CA PHE A 462 -25.73 -16.77 -20.22
C PHE A 462 -25.19 -17.83 -21.18
N LEU A 463 -24.99 -17.51 -22.47
CA LEU A 463 -24.32 -18.43 -23.40
C LEU A 463 -22.93 -18.86 -22.89
N GLY A 464 -22.28 -18.04 -22.07
CA GLY A 464 -21.00 -18.39 -21.42
C GLY A 464 -21.08 -19.57 -20.44
N PHE A 465 -22.28 -19.93 -19.96
CA PHE A 465 -22.48 -21.13 -19.14
C PHE A 465 -22.33 -22.44 -19.92
N SER A 466 -22.45 -22.42 -21.24
CA SER A 466 -22.24 -23.59 -22.10
C SER A 466 -20.75 -23.83 -22.43
N GLY A 467 -19.85 -22.97 -21.94
CA GLY A 467 -18.41 -23.04 -22.22
C GLY A 467 -17.62 -23.96 -21.29
N SER A 468 -16.29 -23.81 -21.32
CA SER A 468 -15.38 -24.53 -20.43
C SER A 468 -15.59 -24.13 -18.95
N PRO A 469 -15.10 -24.91 -17.97
CA PRO A 469 -15.19 -24.53 -16.55
C PRO A 469 -14.65 -23.13 -16.23
N LEU A 470 -13.62 -22.68 -16.97
CA LEU A 470 -13.09 -21.32 -16.87
C LEU A 470 -14.09 -20.28 -17.39
N ALA A 471 -14.75 -20.55 -18.52
CA ALA A 471 -15.80 -19.69 -19.07
C ALA A 471 -16.96 -19.57 -18.08
N ILE A 472 -17.51 -20.70 -17.60
CA ILE A 472 -18.60 -20.75 -16.62
C ILE A 472 -18.25 -19.92 -15.38
N ARG A 473 -17.06 -20.15 -14.81
CA ARG A 473 -16.56 -19.40 -13.64
C ARG A 473 -16.53 -17.90 -13.92
N SER A 474 -15.98 -17.51 -15.07
CA SER A 474 -15.82 -16.10 -15.45
C SER A 474 -17.16 -15.43 -15.74
N THR A 475 -18.12 -16.15 -16.32
CA THR A 475 -19.50 -15.71 -16.51
C THR A 475 -20.19 -15.42 -15.18
N ILE A 476 -20.01 -16.27 -14.16
CA ILE A 476 -20.55 -16.00 -12.82
C ILE A 476 -19.98 -14.69 -12.24
N TYR A 477 -18.70 -14.41 -12.45
CA TYR A 477 -18.09 -13.14 -12.01
C TYR A 477 -18.60 -11.94 -12.80
N ALA A 478 -18.79 -12.07 -14.11
CA ALA A 478 -19.41 -11.05 -14.95
C ALA A 478 -20.85 -10.73 -14.47
N LEU A 479 -21.67 -11.76 -14.26
CA LEU A 479 -23.03 -11.63 -13.74
C LEU A 479 -23.06 -11.02 -12.33
N SER A 480 -22.10 -11.36 -11.47
CA SER A 480 -21.97 -10.74 -10.13
C SER A 480 -21.83 -9.23 -10.23
N ARG A 481 -21.08 -8.73 -11.23
CA ARG A 481 -20.90 -7.28 -11.44
C ARG A 481 -22.16 -6.65 -12.06
N LEU A 482 -22.76 -7.29 -13.06
CA LEU A 482 -23.96 -6.80 -13.74
C LEU A 482 -25.16 -6.72 -12.79
N VAL A 483 -25.43 -7.78 -12.02
CA VAL A 483 -26.50 -7.81 -11.01
C VAL A 483 -26.29 -6.72 -9.95
N TYR A 484 -25.06 -6.44 -9.57
CA TYR A 484 -24.78 -5.37 -8.60
C TYR A 484 -25.09 -3.98 -9.15
N GLU A 485 -24.81 -3.73 -10.44
CA GLU A 485 -25.00 -2.43 -11.07
C GLU A 485 -26.46 -2.19 -11.46
N PHE A 486 -27.12 -3.19 -12.06
CA PHE A 486 -28.47 -3.07 -12.64
C PHE A 486 -29.59 -3.57 -11.72
N LYS A 487 -29.33 -3.71 -10.42
CA LYS A 487 -30.29 -4.25 -9.44
C LYS A 487 -31.63 -3.52 -9.37
N ASP A 488 -31.62 -2.22 -9.64
CA ASP A 488 -32.80 -1.35 -9.52
C ASP A 488 -33.63 -1.34 -10.83
N VAL A 489 -33.05 -1.85 -11.92
CA VAL A 489 -33.61 -1.87 -13.28
C VAL A 489 -34.02 -3.29 -13.72
N MET A 490 -33.43 -4.32 -13.09
CA MET A 490 -33.64 -5.73 -13.44
C MET A 490 -35.06 -6.21 -13.09
N SER A 491 -35.71 -6.91 -14.03
CA SER A 491 -36.99 -7.59 -13.80
C SER A 491 -36.87 -8.67 -12.73
N THR A 492 -37.95 -8.94 -12.00
CA THR A 492 -37.96 -10.01 -10.98
C THR A 492 -37.71 -11.39 -11.58
N ASP A 493 -38.10 -11.56 -12.85
CA ASP A 493 -38.01 -12.83 -13.58
C ASP A 493 -36.58 -13.06 -14.06
N LEU A 494 -35.91 -12.03 -14.61
CA LEU A 494 -34.49 -12.12 -14.96
C LEU A 494 -33.61 -12.37 -13.73
N MET A 495 -33.94 -11.72 -12.60
CA MET A 495 -33.23 -11.95 -11.34
C MET A 495 -33.42 -13.38 -10.83
N GLY A 496 -34.65 -13.90 -10.91
CA GLY A 496 -34.97 -15.28 -10.56
C GLY A 496 -34.22 -16.29 -11.42
N THR A 497 -34.27 -16.12 -12.74
CA THR A 497 -33.53 -16.96 -13.70
C THR A 497 -32.02 -16.94 -13.45
N THR A 498 -31.45 -15.76 -13.20
CA THR A 498 -30.01 -15.62 -12.88
C THR A 498 -29.65 -16.37 -11.61
N ILE A 499 -30.43 -16.21 -10.54
CA ILE A 499 -30.19 -16.89 -9.25
C ILE A 499 -30.32 -18.40 -9.42
N SER A 500 -31.37 -18.86 -10.09
CA SER A 500 -31.62 -20.29 -10.29
C SER A 500 -30.50 -20.95 -11.10
N ASN A 501 -30.07 -20.31 -12.20
CA ASN A 501 -28.94 -20.78 -13.00
C ASN A 501 -27.65 -20.89 -12.18
N VAL A 502 -27.33 -19.89 -11.35
CA VAL A 502 -26.14 -19.94 -10.47
C VAL A 502 -26.30 -21.00 -9.36
N CYS A 503 -27.50 -21.20 -8.83
CA CYS A 503 -27.79 -22.23 -7.84
C CYS A 503 -27.63 -23.64 -8.41
N LEU A 504 -28.04 -23.86 -9.66
CA LEU A 504 -27.79 -25.11 -10.39
C LEU A 504 -26.28 -25.39 -10.49
N LEU A 505 -25.49 -24.36 -10.81
CA LEU A 505 -24.03 -24.46 -10.95
C LEU A 505 -23.31 -24.77 -9.62
N LEU A 506 -23.92 -24.53 -8.45
CA LEU A 506 -23.36 -24.95 -7.15
C LEU A 506 -23.31 -26.48 -7.00
N SER A 507 -24.15 -27.21 -7.75
CA SER A 507 -24.17 -28.68 -7.73
C SER A 507 -23.11 -29.31 -8.63
N SER A 508 -22.34 -28.49 -9.37
CA SER A 508 -21.27 -28.97 -10.25
C SER A 508 -20.09 -29.58 -9.47
N ASN A 509 -19.38 -30.54 -10.09
CA ASN A 509 -18.18 -31.13 -9.50
C ASN A 509 -16.94 -30.20 -9.59
N THR A 510 -17.01 -29.11 -10.34
CA THR A 510 -15.87 -28.21 -10.58
C THR A 510 -15.73 -27.20 -9.44
N ARG A 511 -14.67 -27.37 -8.64
CA ARG A 511 -14.41 -26.55 -7.44
C ARG A 511 -14.38 -25.05 -7.76
N GLU A 512 -13.79 -24.66 -8.88
CA GLU A 512 -13.67 -23.24 -9.24
C GLU A 512 -15.02 -22.58 -9.55
N VAL A 513 -15.96 -23.33 -10.15
CA VAL A 513 -17.32 -22.86 -10.44
C VAL A 513 -18.11 -22.70 -9.13
N CYS A 514 -18.05 -23.70 -8.25
CA CYS A 514 -18.65 -23.62 -6.91
C CYS A 514 -18.12 -22.41 -6.11
N LYS A 515 -16.82 -22.13 -6.20
CA LYS A 515 -16.15 -20.99 -5.54
C LYS A 515 -16.67 -19.65 -6.07
N ALA A 516 -16.88 -19.51 -7.38
CA ALA A 516 -17.45 -18.30 -7.98
C ALA A 516 -18.95 -18.15 -7.64
N ALA A 517 -19.73 -19.23 -7.69
CA ALA A 517 -21.16 -19.21 -7.34
C ALA A 517 -21.41 -18.83 -5.87
N LEU A 518 -20.57 -19.31 -4.94
CA LEU A 518 -20.59 -18.84 -3.54
C LEU A 518 -20.25 -17.34 -3.42
N GLY A 519 -19.35 -16.84 -4.27
CA GLY A 519 -19.03 -15.41 -4.36
C GLY A 519 -20.23 -14.59 -4.84
N PHE A 520 -20.95 -15.06 -5.87
CA PHE A 520 -22.18 -14.45 -6.36
C PHE A 520 -23.25 -14.36 -5.26
N ILE A 521 -23.50 -15.44 -4.51
CA ILE A 521 -24.43 -15.43 -3.36
C ILE A 521 -24.02 -14.37 -2.33
N MET A 522 -22.72 -14.21 -2.08
CA MET A 522 -22.22 -13.19 -1.16
C MET A 522 -22.49 -11.75 -1.64
N VAL A 523 -22.49 -11.53 -2.96
CA VAL A 523 -22.88 -10.26 -3.58
C VAL A 523 -24.39 -10.03 -3.46
N LEU A 524 -25.24 -11.06 -3.61
CA LEU A 524 -26.70 -10.91 -3.40
C LEU A 524 -27.05 -10.34 -2.02
N PHE A 525 -26.24 -10.62 -0.99
CA PHE A 525 -26.45 -10.03 0.34
C PHE A 525 -26.28 -8.51 0.38
N SER A 526 -25.43 -7.93 -0.46
CA SER A 526 -25.21 -6.48 -0.52
C SER A 526 -26.17 -5.79 -1.50
N VAL A 527 -26.66 -6.52 -2.50
CA VAL A 527 -27.49 -6.00 -3.59
C VAL A 527 -28.97 -5.93 -3.19
N MET A 528 -29.53 -7.04 -2.72
CA MET A 528 -30.98 -7.19 -2.50
C MET A 528 -31.39 -6.66 -1.12
N ASP A 529 -32.66 -6.33 -0.95
CA ASP A 529 -33.29 -5.99 0.33
C ASP A 529 -33.80 -7.26 1.06
N ARG A 530 -34.40 -7.14 2.25
CA ARG A 530 -34.81 -8.33 3.02
C ARG A 530 -35.99 -9.04 2.38
N ALA A 531 -36.95 -8.31 1.81
CA ALA A 531 -38.17 -8.91 1.27
C ALA A 531 -37.89 -9.70 -0.01
N THR A 532 -37.11 -9.14 -0.94
CA THR A 532 -36.81 -9.81 -2.21
C THR A 532 -35.90 -11.02 -2.02
N PHE A 533 -34.90 -10.93 -1.14
CA PHE A 533 -34.01 -12.07 -0.86
C PHE A 533 -34.75 -13.23 -0.19
N ALA A 534 -35.82 -12.96 0.60
CA ALA A 534 -36.61 -14.01 1.25
C ALA A 534 -37.21 -15.00 0.23
N LYS A 535 -37.63 -14.51 -0.95
CA LYS A 535 -38.21 -15.32 -2.03
C LYS A 535 -37.27 -16.43 -2.51
N TYR A 536 -35.97 -16.13 -2.60
CA TYR A 536 -34.94 -17.05 -3.11
C TYR A 536 -34.19 -17.79 -2.00
N THR A 537 -34.49 -17.51 -0.73
CA THR A 537 -33.73 -18.06 0.41
C THR A 537 -33.80 -19.58 0.47
N LYS A 538 -34.96 -20.17 0.17
CA LYS A 538 -35.16 -21.62 0.17
C LYS A 538 -34.31 -22.29 -0.92
N GLU A 539 -34.35 -21.77 -2.13
CA GLU A 539 -33.56 -22.29 -3.27
C GLU A 539 -32.05 -22.21 -3.02
N ILE A 540 -31.56 -21.08 -2.49
CA ILE A 540 -30.16 -20.91 -2.10
C ILE A 540 -29.78 -21.89 -0.99
N LEU A 541 -30.67 -22.13 -0.02
CA LEU A 541 -30.41 -23.04 1.09
C LEU A 541 -30.35 -24.49 0.60
N ASP A 542 -31.32 -24.93 -0.20
CA ASP A 542 -31.38 -26.29 -0.73
C ASP A 542 -30.15 -26.60 -1.60
N SER A 543 -29.75 -25.66 -2.46
CA SER A 543 -28.56 -25.80 -3.31
C SER A 543 -27.24 -25.83 -2.52
N LEU A 544 -27.13 -25.15 -1.36
CA LEU A 544 -25.95 -25.19 -0.50
C LEU A 544 -25.83 -26.48 0.33
N LEU A 545 -26.98 -27.09 0.66
CA LEU A 545 -27.05 -28.21 1.59
C LEU A 545 -27.04 -29.58 0.90
N ASN A 546 -27.39 -29.63 -0.39
CA ASN A 546 -27.43 -30.86 -1.19
C ASN A 546 -26.08 -31.22 -1.84
N TRP A 547 -24.96 -30.94 -1.17
CA TRP A 547 -23.62 -31.20 -1.69
C TRP A 547 -23.11 -32.59 -1.33
N LYS A 548 -22.38 -33.20 -2.27
CA LYS A 548 -21.61 -34.42 -2.01
C LYS A 548 -20.64 -34.21 -0.83
N PRO A 549 -20.36 -35.24 0.00
CA PRO A 549 -19.54 -35.10 1.21
C PRO A 549 -18.15 -34.51 0.96
N GLU A 550 -17.56 -34.82 -0.20
CA GLU A 550 -16.22 -34.39 -0.61
C GLU A 550 -16.15 -32.88 -0.90
N THR A 551 -17.08 -32.34 -1.69
CA THR A 551 -17.16 -30.90 -2.00
C THR A 551 -17.56 -30.09 -0.76
N ARG A 552 -18.46 -30.64 0.07
CA ARG A 552 -18.88 -30.06 1.34
C ARG A 552 -17.71 -29.86 2.32
N ARG A 553 -16.77 -30.81 2.39
CA ARG A 553 -15.60 -30.69 3.27
C ARG A 553 -14.69 -29.53 2.86
N PHE A 554 -14.45 -29.36 1.56
CA PHE A 554 -13.58 -28.32 1.01
C PHE A 554 -14.12 -26.91 1.29
N PHE A 555 -15.41 -26.69 1.06
CA PHE A 555 -16.03 -25.37 1.20
C PHE A 555 -16.70 -25.11 2.55
N ARG A 556 -16.55 -26.00 3.54
CA ARG A 556 -17.22 -25.93 4.85
C ARG A 556 -17.20 -24.55 5.50
N PHE A 557 -16.08 -23.83 5.38
CA PHE A 557 -15.92 -22.50 5.98
C PHE A 557 -16.65 -21.41 5.20
N ARG A 558 -16.64 -21.47 3.86
CA ARG A 558 -17.38 -20.52 3.02
C ARG A 558 -18.89 -20.71 3.16
N VAL A 559 -19.36 -21.96 3.13
CA VAL A 559 -20.77 -22.29 3.40
C VAL A 559 -21.16 -21.81 4.80
N LYS A 560 -20.32 -22.03 5.82
CA LYS A 560 -20.56 -21.50 7.16
C LYS A 560 -20.63 -19.96 7.20
N LYS A 561 -19.81 -19.24 6.43
CA LYS A 561 -19.87 -17.76 6.30
C LYS A 561 -21.22 -17.34 5.68
N VAL A 562 -21.68 -18.02 4.63
CA VAL A 562 -22.98 -17.75 3.97
C VAL A 562 -24.15 -18.00 4.94
N LEU A 563 -24.19 -19.18 5.59
CA LEU A 563 -25.20 -19.52 6.60
C LEU A 563 -25.23 -18.51 7.76
N HIS A 564 -24.07 -18.03 8.21
CA HIS A 564 -23.99 -16.99 9.22
C HIS A 564 -24.59 -15.66 8.73
N ARG A 565 -24.38 -15.27 7.46
CA ARG A 565 -25.03 -14.06 6.90
C ARG A 565 -26.55 -14.25 6.79
N LEU A 566 -27.04 -15.45 6.42
CA LEU A 566 -28.47 -15.77 6.39
C LEU A 566 -29.12 -15.63 7.78
N VAL A 567 -28.54 -16.28 8.80
CA VAL A 567 -29.04 -16.22 10.19
C VAL A 567 -29.06 -14.79 10.72
N ARG A 568 -28.02 -14.00 10.42
CA ARG A 568 -27.97 -12.59 10.82
C ARG A 568 -29.04 -11.72 10.15
N ARG A 569 -29.46 -12.08 8.93
CA ARG A 569 -30.41 -11.31 8.11
C ARG A 569 -31.87 -11.66 8.39
N PHE A 570 -32.19 -12.95 8.53
CA PHE A 570 -33.56 -13.47 8.68
C PHE A 570 -33.89 -14.04 10.06
N GLY A 571 -32.89 -14.16 10.93
CA GLY A 571 -33.03 -14.80 12.23
C GLY A 571 -32.76 -16.30 12.19
N PHE A 572 -32.52 -16.88 13.38
CA PHE A 572 -32.19 -18.28 13.52
C PHE A 572 -33.39 -19.20 13.26
N GLU A 573 -34.55 -18.88 13.82
CA GLU A 573 -35.74 -19.75 13.78
C GLU A 573 -36.25 -19.97 12.34
N THR A 574 -36.28 -18.91 11.53
CA THR A 574 -36.69 -18.96 10.12
C THR A 574 -35.77 -19.82 9.25
N ILE A 575 -34.45 -19.73 9.46
CA ILE A 575 -33.49 -20.55 8.71
C ILE A 575 -33.50 -21.99 9.23
N TYR A 576 -33.69 -22.19 10.54
CA TYR A 576 -33.75 -23.51 11.15
C TYR A 576 -34.93 -24.34 10.64
N SER A 577 -36.12 -23.74 10.48
CA SER A 577 -37.31 -24.43 9.95
C SER A 577 -37.14 -24.86 8.48
N MET A 578 -36.37 -24.11 7.70
CA MET A 578 -36.12 -24.39 6.28
C MET A 578 -34.95 -25.38 6.05
N THR A 579 -34.21 -25.78 7.08
CA THR A 579 -32.99 -26.59 6.94
C THR A 579 -33.22 -28.10 7.22
N PRO A 580 -32.79 -29.01 6.33
CA PRO A 580 -32.76 -30.45 6.57
C PRO A 580 -31.96 -30.88 7.82
N GLU A 581 -32.40 -31.97 8.45
CA GLU A 581 -31.82 -32.55 9.68
C GLU A 581 -30.29 -32.69 9.75
N PRO A 582 -29.57 -33.17 8.70
CA PRO A 582 -28.12 -33.40 8.78
C PRO A 582 -27.29 -32.13 8.99
N HIS A 583 -27.86 -30.94 8.78
CA HIS A 583 -27.16 -29.65 8.88
C HIS A 583 -27.55 -28.83 10.13
N ARG A 584 -28.54 -29.30 10.92
CA ARG A 584 -29.04 -28.60 12.12
C ARG A 584 -27.96 -28.38 13.19
N LYS A 585 -27.02 -29.32 13.33
CA LYS A 585 -25.85 -29.19 14.24
C LYS A 585 -24.94 -28.01 13.87
N GLN A 586 -24.79 -27.73 12.57
CA GLN A 586 -23.96 -26.62 12.08
C GLN A 586 -24.59 -25.26 12.40
N LEU A 587 -25.92 -25.13 12.26
CA LEU A 587 -26.65 -23.92 12.63
C LEU A 587 -26.61 -23.65 14.14
N GLN A 588 -26.76 -24.69 14.98
CA GLN A 588 -26.63 -24.53 16.44
C GLN A 588 -25.23 -24.01 16.85
N ASN A 589 -24.18 -24.45 16.16
CA ASN A 589 -22.83 -23.92 16.37
C ASN A 589 -22.70 -22.46 15.94
N ILE A 590 -23.39 -22.05 14.86
CA ILE A 590 -23.44 -20.64 14.42
C ILE A 590 -24.17 -19.78 15.47
N ARG A 591 -25.32 -20.22 16.00
CA ARG A 591 -26.06 -19.54 17.08
C ARG A 591 -25.18 -19.31 18.31
N LYS A 592 -24.50 -20.35 18.79
CA LYS A 592 -23.55 -20.23 19.93
C LYS A 592 -22.43 -19.21 19.66
N MET A 593 -21.95 -19.09 18.41
CA MET A 593 -20.95 -18.08 18.07
C MET A 593 -21.54 -16.67 17.97
N GLU A 594 -22.73 -16.50 17.39
CA GLU A 594 -23.41 -15.20 17.33
C GLU A 594 -23.74 -14.68 18.72
N ASP A 595 -24.23 -15.53 19.61
CA ASP A 595 -24.53 -15.16 21.00
C ASP A 595 -23.26 -14.73 21.75
N ARG A 596 -22.13 -15.40 21.52
CA ARG A 596 -20.83 -14.98 22.04
C ARG A 596 -20.39 -13.63 21.47
N GLN A 597 -20.58 -13.38 20.17
CA GLN A 597 -20.24 -12.09 19.57
C GLN A 597 -21.14 -10.95 20.05
N LYS A 598 -22.44 -11.20 20.23
CA LYS A 598 -23.39 -10.24 20.80
C LYS A 598 -22.98 -9.87 22.23
N LYS A 599 -22.69 -10.86 23.08
CA LYS A 599 -22.17 -10.64 24.45
C LYS A 599 -20.87 -9.82 24.43
N LEU A 600 -19.91 -10.18 23.60
CA LEU A 600 -18.61 -9.49 23.52
C LEU A 600 -18.72 -8.07 22.94
N LYS A 601 -19.71 -7.79 22.08
CA LYS A 601 -20.02 -6.45 21.57
C LYS A 601 -20.77 -5.62 22.60
N GLN A 602 -21.62 -6.23 23.42
CA GLN A 602 -22.32 -5.60 24.53
C GLN A 602 -21.35 -5.25 25.66
N GLU A 603 -20.43 -6.15 26.02
CA GLU A 603 -19.32 -5.89 26.95
C GLU A 603 -18.43 -4.74 26.46
N LYS A 604 -18.13 -4.68 25.15
CA LYS A 604 -17.38 -3.55 24.57
C LYS A 604 -18.16 -2.24 24.57
N ARG A 605 -19.49 -2.27 24.40
CA ARG A 605 -20.35 -1.08 24.49
C ARG A 605 -20.44 -0.58 25.93
N ASN A 606 -20.61 -1.49 26.89
CA ASN A 606 -20.66 -1.16 28.31
C ASN A 606 -19.32 -0.67 28.85
N ALA A 607 -18.18 -1.12 28.29
CA ALA A 607 -16.86 -0.58 28.61
C ALA A 607 -16.56 0.79 27.95
N GLN A 608 -17.42 1.26 27.04
CA GLN A 608 -17.24 2.50 26.29
C GLN A 608 -18.15 3.63 26.78
N THR A 609 -19.08 3.34 27.70
CA THR A 609 -19.94 4.32 28.39
C THR A 609 -19.24 5.07 29.53
N ASP A 610 -18.06 4.63 29.99
CA ASP A 610 -17.26 5.34 31.02
C ASP A 610 -16.21 6.32 30.44
N LYS A 611 -16.24 6.57 29.12
CA LYS A 611 -15.40 7.59 28.46
C LYS A 611 -16.17 8.27 27.33
N GLU A 612 -17.04 9.22 27.64
CA GLU A 612 -17.41 10.29 26.71
C GLU A 612 -16.38 11.42 26.89
N VAL A 613 -15.69 11.92 25.86
CA VAL A 613 -16.20 12.73 24.75
C VAL A 613 -15.47 12.41 23.43
N ASP A 614 -16.20 12.66 22.33
CA ASP A 614 -15.81 12.75 20.92
C ASP A 614 -16.07 11.50 20.04
N LYS A 615 -17.35 11.36 19.65
CA LYS A 615 -17.81 10.44 18.61
C LYS A 615 -18.05 11.19 17.31
N ASN A 616 -17.01 11.29 16.47
CA ASN A 616 -17.22 11.35 15.03
C ASN A 616 -17.31 9.91 14.48
N LEU A 617 -18.54 9.37 14.45
CA LEU A 617 -18.86 8.02 13.98
C LEU A 617 -18.62 7.91 12.47
N LYS A 618 -17.42 7.45 12.07
CA LYS A 618 -17.23 6.89 10.73
C LYS A 618 -18.16 5.68 10.56
N LYS A 619 -19.15 5.82 9.65
CA LYS A 619 -19.99 4.72 9.17
C LYS A 619 -19.12 3.51 8.79
N PRO A 620 -19.60 2.25 9.01
CA PRO A 620 -18.90 1.08 8.51
C PRO A 620 -18.76 1.19 7.00
N ARG A 621 -17.52 1.10 6.51
CA ARG A 621 -17.20 1.11 5.08
C ARG A 621 -17.98 -0.02 4.40
N LYS A 622 -18.79 0.29 3.39
CA LYS A 622 -19.44 -0.74 2.55
C LYS A 622 -18.30 -1.52 1.88
N GLU A 623 -18.29 -2.85 2.02
CA GLU A 623 -17.33 -3.74 1.34
C GLU A 623 -17.47 -3.50 -0.18
N THR A 624 -16.39 -3.11 -0.85
CA THR A 624 -16.40 -2.92 -2.31
C THR A 624 -16.56 -4.27 -3.00
N ILE A 625 -17.29 -4.33 -4.12
CA ILE A 625 -17.51 -5.59 -4.86
C ILE A 625 -16.19 -6.31 -5.20
N GLU A 626 -15.13 -5.57 -5.55
CA GLU A 626 -13.81 -6.15 -5.79
C GLU A 626 -13.22 -6.84 -4.56
N GLU A 627 -13.52 -6.35 -3.35
CA GLU A 627 -13.07 -6.94 -2.09
C GLU A 627 -13.85 -8.23 -1.80
N LEU A 628 -15.16 -8.24 -2.08
CA LEU A 628 -16.01 -9.44 -1.99
C LEU A 628 -15.58 -10.53 -2.99
N LEU A 629 -15.21 -10.14 -4.21
CA LEU A 629 -14.74 -11.06 -5.24
C LEU A 629 -13.28 -11.49 -5.02
N ALA A 630 -12.43 -10.65 -4.42
CA ALA A 630 -11.04 -10.97 -4.09
C ALA A 630 -10.90 -11.94 -2.90
N ASP A 631 -11.78 -11.85 -1.89
CA ASP A 631 -11.87 -12.81 -0.77
C ASP A 631 -12.19 -14.24 -1.25
N SER A 632 -12.78 -14.36 -2.44
CA SER A 632 -13.02 -15.63 -3.11
C SER A 632 -11.93 -15.97 -4.13
N SER A 633 -10.77 -15.30 -4.19
CA SER A 633 -9.68 -15.65 -5.11
C SER A 633 -8.47 -16.25 -4.41
N ASP A 634 -8.21 -15.92 -3.14
CA ASP A 634 -6.99 -16.36 -2.47
C ASP A 634 -6.93 -17.88 -2.23
N GLU A 635 -5.78 -18.44 -2.60
CA GLU A 635 -5.34 -19.80 -2.26
C GLU A 635 -5.02 -19.90 -0.77
N GLU A 636 -5.19 -21.11 -0.25
CA GLU A 636 -5.06 -21.48 1.15
C GLU A 636 -3.78 -20.96 1.81
N ASN A 637 -3.89 -19.87 2.54
CA ASN A 637 -2.98 -19.54 3.62
C ASN A 637 -3.76 -18.89 4.75
N ASP A 638 -3.64 -19.43 5.96
CA ASP A 638 -4.34 -18.98 7.16
C ASP A 638 -4.40 -17.44 7.25
N GLU A 639 -5.61 -16.88 7.14
CA GLU A 639 -5.92 -15.48 7.36
C GLU A 639 -5.34 -15.03 8.72
N LYS A 640 -4.15 -14.44 8.72
CA LYS A 640 -3.76 -13.51 9.77
C LYS A 640 -4.30 -12.14 9.38
N PRO A 641 -5.14 -11.51 10.22
CA PRO A 641 -5.69 -10.21 9.88
C PRO A 641 -4.55 -9.19 9.71
N ILE A 642 -4.55 -8.48 8.59
CA ILE A 642 -3.68 -7.33 8.32
C ILE A 642 -3.99 -6.28 9.39
N LYS A 643 -3.10 -6.14 10.37
CA LYS A 643 -3.16 -5.07 11.36
C LYS A 643 -2.62 -3.79 10.74
N VAL A 644 -3.52 -2.89 10.35
CA VAL A 644 -3.19 -1.47 10.20
C VAL A 644 -2.73 -0.95 11.56
N GLY A 645 -1.50 -0.43 11.63
CA GLY A 645 -0.85 -0.04 12.87
C GLY A 645 -1.55 1.12 13.58
N LYS A 646 -2.26 0.82 14.67
CA LYS A 646 -2.59 1.83 15.69
C LYS A 646 -1.54 1.78 16.80
N LYS A 647 -0.86 2.91 17.06
CA LYS A 647 -0.03 3.13 18.25
C LYS A 647 -0.87 2.86 19.50
N LYS A 648 -0.36 2.05 20.43
CA LYS A 648 -1.01 1.67 21.68
C LYS A 648 -0.57 2.64 22.79
N GLN A 649 -1.47 3.45 23.33
CA GLN A 649 -1.26 4.14 24.62
C GLN A 649 -1.33 3.13 25.77
N GLN A 650 -0.42 3.23 26.74
CA GLN A 650 -0.39 2.43 27.96
C GLN A 650 -1.28 3.09 29.04
N SER A 651 -2.09 2.30 29.75
CA SER A 651 -2.91 2.75 30.89
C SER A 651 -2.31 2.20 32.20
N ALA A 652 -2.12 3.07 33.20
CA ALA A 652 -1.63 2.74 34.55
C ALA A 652 -2.74 2.14 35.43
N TRP A 653 -2.36 1.37 36.47
CA TRP A 653 -3.26 0.64 37.38
C TRP A 653 -3.06 1.10 38.84
N LEU A 654 -4.15 1.17 39.62
CA LEU A 654 -4.16 1.50 41.05
C LEU A 654 -4.40 0.24 41.89
N GLN A 655 -3.76 0.14 43.06
CA GLN A 655 -3.84 -0.99 43.97
C GLN A 655 -4.76 -0.67 45.16
N ASP A 656 -5.98 -1.22 45.15
CA ASP A 656 -6.91 -1.13 46.29
C ASP A 656 -6.38 -1.96 47.47
N SER A 657 -6.21 -1.32 48.62
CA SER A 657 -6.12 -2.02 49.90
C SER A 657 -7.48 -1.86 50.60
N GLN A 658 -8.01 -2.94 51.15
CA GLN A 658 -9.32 -2.96 51.79
C GLN A 658 -9.28 -2.17 53.11
N GLU A 659 -10.40 -1.46 53.39
CA GLU A 659 -10.75 -0.73 54.63
C GLU A 659 -10.22 0.71 54.81
N GLU A 660 -10.72 1.65 53.97
CA GLU A 660 -11.22 3.01 54.30
C GLU A 660 -11.46 3.78 52.97
N PRO A 661 -12.51 4.62 52.84
CA PRO A 661 -12.75 5.38 51.62
C PRO A 661 -11.64 6.42 51.39
N MET A 662 -10.97 6.31 50.24
CA MET A 662 -9.74 7.02 49.88
C MET A 662 -10.01 8.48 49.44
N ASP A 663 -9.35 9.44 50.10
CA ASP A 663 -9.35 10.86 49.71
C ASP A 663 -8.28 11.14 48.63
N LEU A 664 -8.70 11.70 47.50
CA LEU A 664 -7.92 11.84 46.26
C LEU A 664 -7.07 13.13 46.20
N LEU A 665 -7.05 13.92 47.28
CA LEU A 665 -6.28 15.15 47.37
C LEU A 665 -4.95 15.01 48.14
N ASP A 666 -4.67 13.84 48.72
CA ASP A 666 -3.45 13.60 49.50
C ASP A 666 -2.21 13.37 48.58
N PRO A 667 -1.07 14.08 48.78
CA PRO A 667 0.12 13.99 47.92
C PRO A 667 0.77 12.58 47.86
N SER A 668 0.39 11.70 48.78
CA SER A 668 0.86 10.31 48.91
C SER A 668 0.29 9.36 47.83
N VAL A 669 -0.76 9.75 47.10
CA VAL A 669 -1.42 8.92 46.07
C VAL A 669 -0.53 8.67 44.84
N SER A 670 0.39 9.59 44.54
CA SER A 670 1.32 9.47 43.41
C SER A 670 2.29 8.28 43.55
N GLN A 671 2.60 7.85 44.77
CA GLN A 671 3.46 6.69 45.05
C GLN A 671 2.74 5.34 44.89
N LYS A 672 1.39 5.33 44.76
CA LYS A 672 0.58 4.11 44.67
C LYS A 672 0.15 3.74 43.24
N VAL A 673 0.65 4.45 42.21
CA VAL A 673 0.35 4.21 40.79
C VAL A 673 1.37 3.24 40.18
N LEU A 674 0.96 2.02 39.84
CA LEU A 674 1.82 1.04 39.16
C LEU A 674 1.58 1.04 37.65
N GLY A 675 2.67 1.06 36.87
CA GLY A 675 2.63 0.97 35.40
C GLY A 675 2.21 -0.40 34.84
N ALA A 676 1.92 -1.39 35.68
CA ALA A 676 1.54 -2.75 35.27
C ALA A 676 0.49 -3.39 36.20
N ASN A 677 -0.46 -4.11 35.61
CA ASN A 677 -1.65 -4.70 36.24
C ASN A 677 -1.35 -5.65 37.43
N PRO A 678 -1.89 -5.42 38.65
CA PRO A 678 -1.65 -6.26 39.83
C PRO A 678 -2.34 -7.64 39.82
N LYS A 679 -3.42 -7.86 39.05
CA LYS A 679 -4.20 -9.13 39.08
C LYS A 679 -3.65 -10.26 38.18
N THR A 680 -2.33 -10.34 38.01
CA THR A 680 -1.65 -11.52 37.42
C THR A 680 -0.67 -12.17 38.41
N GLN A 681 -1.10 -12.25 39.67
CA GLN A 681 -0.42 -12.97 40.75
C GLN A 681 -1.24 -14.19 41.20
N VAL A 682 -1.60 -15.08 40.27
CA VAL A 682 -1.85 -16.50 40.61
C VAL A 682 -1.19 -17.36 39.53
N SER A 683 -0.23 -18.17 39.98
CA SER A 683 0.64 -19.07 39.20
C SER A 683 1.66 -18.43 38.24
N ARG A 684 2.48 -17.49 38.73
CA ARG A 684 3.83 -17.31 38.14
C ARG A 684 4.61 -18.61 38.32
N LYS A 685 4.68 -19.43 37.25
CA LYS A 685 5.80 -20.37 37.08
C LYS A 685 7.08 -19.58 37.31
N ARG A 686 7.85 -19.95 38.35
CA ARG A 686 9.16 -19.37 38.68
C ARG A 686 9.92 -19.14 37.37
N LYS A 687 10.13 -17.88 36.99
CA LYS A 687 11.16 -17.53 36.01
C LYS A 687 12.47 -17.93 36.69
N VAL A 688 13.10 -18.99 36.19
CA VAL A 688 14.49 -19.28 36.56
C VAL A 688 15.32 -18.19 35.91
N GLU A 689 15.61 -17.14 36.69
CA GLU A 689 16.70 -16.22 36.36
C GLU A 689 17.99 -17.00 36.55
N PHE A 690 18.72 -17.20 35.45
CA PHE A 690 20.05 -17.79 35.48
C PHE A 690 21.03 -16.70 35.91
N LYS A 691 21.81 -16.96 36.97
CA LYS A 691 22.91 -16.07 37.35
C LYS A 691 24.04 -16.23 36.33
N SER A 692 24.51 -15.11 35.77
CA SER A 692 25.68 -15.07 34.88
C SER A 692 26.93 -14.72 35.66
N THR A 693 28.07 -15.38 35.40
CA THR A 693 29.38 -14.87 35.84
C THR A 693 29.84 -13.72 34.93
N ALA A 694 30.83 -12.93 35.36
CA ALA A 694 31.32 -11.74 34.64
C ALA A 694 31.80 -12.04 33.20
N ASP A 695 32.20 -13.28 32.90
CA ASP A 695 32.55 -13.75 31.54
C ASP A 695 31.35 -14.19 30.69
N GLY A 696 30.11 -13.90 31.12
CA GLY A 696 28.89 -14.18 30.37
C GLY A 696 28.38 -15.63 30.43
N ARG A 697 28.83 -16.46 31.38
CA ARG A 697 28.38 -17.87 31.54
C ARG A 697 27.16 -17.99 32.45
N LEU A 698 26.10 -18.67 32.02
CA LEU A 698 24.84 -18.86 32.77
C LEU A 698 24.87 -20.14 33.64
N ILE A 699 24.66 -20.02 34.96
CA ILE A 699 24.64 -21.14 35.91
C ILE A 699 23.20 -21.60 36.17
N ILE A 700 22.92 -22.91 36.04
CA ILE A 700 21.61 -23.53 36.33
C ILE A 700 21.72 -24.39 37.61
N GLY A 701 21.23 -23.89 38.74
CA GLY A 701 21.20 -24.63 40.01
C GLY A 701 20.02 -25.60 40.11
N GLY A 702 20.27 -26.80 40.64
CA GLY A 702 19.24 -27.76 41.05
C GLY A 702 18.93 -27.58 42.53
N ALA A 703 17.66 -27.35 42.87
CA ALA A 703 17.18 -27.33 44.25
C ALA A 703 15.83 -28.06 44.33
N ASP A 704 15.77 -29.02 45.24
CA ASP A 704 14.65 -29.89 45.56
C ASP A 704 13.49 -29.14 46.25
N SER A 705 12.25 -29.55 45.99
CA SER A 705 11.10 -29.34 46.89
C SER A 705 10.01 -30.33 46.51
N GLU A 706 9.70 -31.23 47.44
CA GLU A 706 8.59 -32.19 47.41
C GLU A 706 7.22 -31.48 47.42
N ILE A 707 6.15 -32.15 46.96
CA ILE A 707 4.80 -32.21 47.59
C ILE A 707 3.83 -33.08 46.72
N LYS A 708 3.41 -34.18 47.35
CA LYS A 708 2.12 -34.93 47.43
C LYS A 708 1.14 -35.06 46.24
N LYS A 709 0.66 -36.29 46.04
CA LYS A 709 -0.51 -36.73 45.25
C LYS A 709 -1.83 -36.60 46.05
N PRO A 710 -2.97 -36.56 45.35
CA PRO A 710 -4.01 -37.60 45.46
C PRO A 710 -4.43 -38.12 44.06
N ASP A 711 -4.57 -39.43 43.80
CA ASP A 711 -5.72 -40.33 44.07
C ASP A 711 -7.05 -39.79 43.53
N GLY A 712 -7.86 -40.47 42.70
CA GLY A 712 -7.86 -41.82 42.14
C GLY A 712 -9.27 -42.09 41.54
N LYS A 713 -9.38 -43.19 40.78
CA LYS A 713 -10.60 -43.84 40.23
C LYS A 713 -11.16 -43.35 38.87
N THR A 714 -11.53 -44.21 37.90
CA THR A 714 -11.26 -45.63 37.60
C THR A 714 -11.55 -45.86 36.11
N LYS A 715 -10.73 -46.73 35.49
CA LYS A 715 -10.84 -47.55 34.25
C LYS A 715 -12.28 -47.93 33.81
N ILE A 716 -12.57 -48.23 32.53
CA ILE A 716 -12.31 -49.48 31.74
C ILE A 716 -12.73 -49.15 30.27
N VAL A 717 -11.92 -49.29 29.20
CA VAL A 717 -11.44 -50.53 28.48
C VAL A 717 -12.59 -51.06 27.60
N ASP A 718 -12.55 -51.13 26.26
CA ASP A 718 -11.76 -51.93 25.28
C ASP A 718 -12.46 -51.74 23.90
N ASP A 719 -12.02 -52.10 22.69
CA ASP A 719 -10.77 -52.61 22.10
C ASP A 719 -10.99 -52.53 20.56
N ASP A 720 -9.89 -52.47 19.80
CA ASP A 720 -9.69 -52.96 18.42
C ASP A 720 -8.51 -52.20 17.80
N ASP A 721 -7.32 -52.64 18.22
CA ASP A 721 -6.03 -52.39 17.59
C ASP A 721 -5.68 -53.60 16.71
N GLU A 722 -5.42 -53.39 15.41
CA GLU A 722 -4.36 -54.14 14.72
C GLU A 722 -3.52 -53.19 13.83
N PRO A 723 -2.19 -53.42 13.74
CA PRO A 723 -1.23 -52.38 13.42
C PRO A 723 -0.79 -52.40 11.95
N PRO A 724 -0.32 -51.27 11.38
CA PRO A 724 0.59 -51.33 10.25
C PRO A 724 2.05 -51.22 10.70
N GLU A 725 2.73 -52.32 10.43
CA GLU A 725 4.15 -52.53 10.14
C GLU A 725 5.10 -51.33 10.04
N LYS A 726 6.31 -51.58 10.54
CA LYS A 726 7.53 -50.79 10.31
C LYS A 726 7.79 -50.58 8.82
N ARG A 727 7.89 -49.31 8.39
CA ARG A 727 8.63 -48.95 7.18
C ARG A 727 9.62 -47.81 7.45
N GLY A 728 10.86 -48.09 7.07
CA GLY A 728 11.96 -47.21 6.67
C GLY A 728 12.11 -45.83 7.33
N SER A 729 13.22 -45.64 8.04
CA SER A 729 13.78 -44.32 8.34
C SER A 729 14.12 -43.58 7.03
N TYR A 730 13.17 -42.86 6.47
CA TYR A 730 13.40 -41.91 5.39
C TYR A 730 13.87 -40.57 5.99
N LYS A 731 15.14 -40.22 5.80
CA LYS A 731 15.67 -38.88 6.13
C LYS A 731 15.39 -37.95 4.95
N THR A 732 14.42 -37.05 5.10
CA THR A 732 14.20 -35.93 4.18
C THR A 732 15.31 -34.90 4.32
N GLY A 733 16.26 -34.90 3.38
CA GLY A 733 17.18 -33.80 3.10
C GLY A 733 16.67 -32.92 1.96
N GLY A 734 16.91 -31.62 2.05
CA GLY A 734 16.75 -30.66 0.95
C GLY A 734 17.42 -29.33 1.35
N ARG A 735 18.03 -28.52 0.49
CA ARG A 735 18.38 -28.59 -0.94
C ARG A 735 19.81 -28.01 -1.07
N GLY A 736 20.70 -28.68 -1.81
CA GLY A 736 22.08 -28.25 -2.11
C GLY A 736 23.12 -29.04 -1.32
N ILE A 737 23.89 -29.87 -2.03
CA ILE A 737 24.65 -31.04 -1.57
C ILE A 737 25.85 -30.63 -0.69
N HIS A 738 25.94 -31.21 0.51
CA HIS A 738 26.91 -30.97 1.60
C HIS A 738 26.71 -29.71 2.46
N ARG A 739 25.80 -29.82 3.43
CA ARG A 739 25.97 -29.20 4.76
C ARG A 739 25.40 -30.11 5.84
N ASP A 740 26.25 -30.58 6.73
CA ASP A 740 25.88 -31.42 7.87
C ASP A 740 25.03 -30.61 8.86
N VAL A 741 23.75 -30.96 8.97
CA VAL A 741 22.84 -30.46 10.01
C VAL A 741 22.98 -31.36 11.24
N ASP A 742 24.17 -31.36 11.84
CA ASP A 742 24.38 -31.94 13.16
C ASP A 742 23.76 -30.99 14.20
N ALA A 743 22.93 -31.54 15.10
CA ALA A 743 22.38 -30.72 16.18
C ALA A 743 23.51 -30.30 17.13
N PRO A 744 23.52 -29.05 17.62
CA PRO A 744 24.61 -28.56 18.47
C PRO A 744 24.76 -29.45 19.72
N GLY A 745 25.93 -30.08 19.85
CA GLY A 745 26.28 -31.02 20.93
C GLY A 745 26.37 -32.50 20.54
N GLU A 746 25.88 -32.91 19.37
CA GLU A 746 25.90 -34.34 18.96
C GLU A 746 27.31 -34.90 18.79
N GLN A 747 28.27 -34.06 18.42
CA GLN A 747 29.69 -34.43 18.26
C GLN A 747 30.36 -34.93 19.55
N PHE A 748 29.80 -34.60 20.72
CA PHE A 748 30.28 -35.04 22.03
C PHE A 748 29.53 -36.25 22.57
N ARG A 749 28.47 -36.73 21.91
CA ARG A 749 27.70 -37.88 22.39
C ARG A 749 28.45 -39.18 22.14
N SER A 750 28.67 -39.97 23.18
CA SER A 750 29.26 -41.31 23.02
C SER A 750 28.32 -42.24 22.26
N LYS A 751 28.87 -43.02 21.31
CA LYS A 751 28.13 -44.07 20.59
C LYS A 751 27.93 -45.34 21.43
N LYS A 752 28.75 -45.57 22.45
CA LYS A 752 28.79 -46.83 23.23
C LYS A 752 28.41 -46.67 24.71
N SER A 753 28.31 -45.45 25.23
CA SER A 753 28.01 -45.18 26.64
C SER A 753 27.05 -44.01 26.79
N GLY A 754 26.24 -44.00 27.85
CA GLY A 754 25.32 -42.90 28.14
C GLY A 754 26.06 -41.72 28.77
N GLY A 755 26.44 -40.73 27.96
CA GLY A 755 27.05 -39.48 28.42
C GLY A 755 27.82 -38.74 27.32
N ASP A 756 28.17 -37.47 27.59
CA ASP A 756 29.00 -36.67 26.70
C ASP A 756 30.49 -36.91 27.01
N VAL A 757 31.32 -37.04 25.98
CA VAL A 757 32.74 -37.41 26.05
C VAL A 757 33.59 -36.31 25.42
N LYS A 758 34.63 -35.86 26.12
CA LYS A 758 35.63 -34.93 25.60
C LYS A 758 36.63 -35.69 24.71
N LYS A 759 36.73 -35.31 23.44
CA LYS A 759 37.75 -35.84 22.52
C LYS A 759 39.07 -35.07 22.71
N LYS A 760 40.20 -35.75 22.54
CA LYS A 760 41.54 -35.20 22.78
C LYS A 760 41.83 -34.10 21.73
N GLY A 761 41.96 -32.85 22.16
CA GLY A 761 42.15 -31.68 21.29
C GLY A 761 40.90 -30.79 21.11
N ASP A 762 39.71 -31.28 21.48
CA ASP A 762 38.46 -30.52 21.36
C ASP A 762 38.11 -29.71 22.62
N VAL A 763 37.31 -28.66 22.42
CA VAL A 763 36.70 -27.85 23.49
C VAL A 763 35.85 -28.70 24.44
N GLN A 764 35.59 -28.19 25.64
CA GLN A 764 34.79 -28.92 26.64
C GLN A 764 33.40 -29.28 26.08
N PRO A 765 32.83 -30.44 26.45
CA PRO A 765 31.63 -30.99 25.83
C PRO A 765 30.37 -30.20 26.21
N TYR A 766 30.16 -29.07 25.55
CA TYR A 766 28.98 -28.22 25.65
C TYR A 766 28.29 -28.09 24.29
N ALA A 767 27.00 -27.76 24.30
CA ALA A 767 26.28 -27.41 23.08
C ALA A 767 26.61 -25.98 22.66
N TYR A 768 27.61 -25.81 21.78
CA TYR A 768 27.97 -24.52 21.21
C TYR A 768 26.95 -24.13 20.13
N VAL A 769 26.25 -23.00 20.32
CA VAL A 769 25.27 -22.50 19.36
C VAL A 769 25.86 -21.31 18.60
N PRO A 770 26.02 -21.38 17.27
CA PRO A 770 26.60 -20.29 16.50
C PRO A 770 25.68 -19.06 16.47
N LEU A 771 26.27 -17.88 16.67
CA LEU A 771 25.55 -16.60 16.59
C LEU A 771 25.23 -16.28 15.13
N ASN A 772 23.95 -16.13 14.81
CA ASN A 772 23.48 -15.82 13.45
C ASN A 772 22.92 -14.38 13.40
N SER A 773 23.26 -13.61 12.37
CA SER A 773 22.78 -12.22 12.18
C SER A 773 21.24 -12.14 12.09
N ALA A 774 20.58 -13.23 11.70
CA ALA A 774 19.13 -13.36 11.71
C ALA A 774 18.49 -13.24 13.12
N VAL A 775 19.27 -13.43 14.19
CA VAL A 775 18.84 -13.30 15.60
C VAL A 775 18.61 -11.84 15.99
N LEU A 776 19.33 -10.89 15.38
CA LEU A 776 19.11 -9.44 15.61
C LEU A 776 17.84 -8.90 14.94
N ASN A 777 17.31 -9.62 13.94
CA ASN A 777 16.11 -9.17 13.25
C ASN A 777 14.85 -9.41 14.12
N LYS A 778 14.27 -8.30 14.63
CA LYS A 778 13.09 -8.31 15.53
C LYS A 778 11.91 -9.15 15.01
N ARG A 779 11.77 -9.31 13.68
CA ARG A 779 10.71 -10.13 13.05
C ARG A 779 10.94 -11.64 13.17
N LYS A 780 12.20 -12.10 13.23
CA LYS A 780 12.56 -13.53 13.26
C LYS A 780 12.83 -14.08 14.68
N ARG A 781 12.86 -13.20 15.69
CA ARG A 781 13.15 -13.52 17.11
C ARG A 781 12.30 -14.66 17.69
N LYS A 782 11.00 -14.75 17.36
CA LYS A 782 10.12 -15.84 17.84
C LYS A 782 10.47 -17.22 17.28
N LYS A 783 10.93 -17.29 16.03
CA LYS A 783 11.31 -18.56 15.37
C LYS A 783 12.61 -19.11 15.96
N VAL A 784 13.59 -18.22 16.17
CA VAL A 784 14.87 -18.52 16.83
C VAL A 784 14.64 -18.96 18.29
N ALA A 785 13.79 -18.26 19.05
CA ALA A 785 13.47 -18.64 20.43
C ALA A 785 12.82 -20.03 20.57
N GLY A 786 12.17 -20.53 19.51
CA GLY A 786 11.62 -21.89 19.47
C GLY A 786 12.70 -22.98 19.45
N GLN A 787 13.82 -22.75 18.75
CA GLN A 787 14.93 -23.70 18.67
C GLN A 787 15.64 -23.86 20.03
N TYR A 788 15.88 -22.76 20.75
CA TYR A 788 16.46 -22.79 22.10
C TYR A 788 15.58 -23.52 23.12
N LYS A 789 14.25 -23.39 23.00
CA LYS A 789 13.31 -24.14 23.87
C LYS A 789 13.42 -25.65 23.69
N GLY A 790 13.70 -26.12 22.48
CA GLY A 790 13.92 -27.55 22.20
C GLY A 790 15.18 -28.08 22.90
N LEU A 791 16.28 -27.35 22.78
CA LEU A 791 17.58 -27.70 23.38
C LEU A 791 17.48 -27.79 24.92
N VAL A 792 16.85 -26.79 25.55
CA VAL A 792 16.65 -26.77 27.02
C VAL A 792 15.75 -27.92 27.49
N ARG A 793 14.74 -28.30 26.70
CA ARG A 793 13.87 -29.43 27.04
C ARG A 793 14.63 -30.76 26.96
N ALA A 794 15.51 -30.93 25.98
CA ALA A 794 16.38 -32.09 25.86
C ALA A 794 17.36 -32.20 27.03
N ALA A 795 18.02 -31.09 27.41
CA ALA A 795 18.92 -31.05 28.56
C ALA A 795 18.22 -31.41 29.88
N LYS A 796 17.02 -30.87 30.13
CA LYS A 796 16.22 -31.23 31.32
C LYS A 796 15.87 -32.73 31.34
N LYS A 797 15.50 -33.31 30.18
CA LYS A 797 15.21 -34.74 30.07
C LYS A 797 16.46 -35.56 30.41
N GLY A 798 17.63 -35.20 29.86
CA GLY A 798 18.92 -35.83 30.16
C GLY A 798 19.28 -35.80 31.65
N ALA A 799 19.15 -34.64 32.30
CA ALA A 799 19.39 -34.50 33.74
C ALA A 799 18.47 -35.40 34.58
N THR A 800 17.17 -35.47 34.24
CA THR A 800 16.24 -36.36 34.96
C THR A 800 16.53 -37.84 34.76
N SER A 801 16.98 -38.26 33.57
CA SER A 801 17.42 -39.64 33.34
C SER A 801 18.70 -39.98 34.13
N GLY A 802 19.66 -39.04 34.18
CA GLY A 802 20.89 -39.22 34.96
C GLY A 802 20.62 -39.37 36.46
N ALA A 803 19.73 -38.52 37.01
CA ALA A 803 19.30 -38.61 38.41
C ALA A 803 18.64 -39.97 38.73
N LYS A 804 17.78 -40.47 37.83
CA LYS A 804 17.13 -41.79 37.99
C LYS A 804 18.13 -42.95 37.92
N LEU A 805 19.13 -42.87 37.04
CA LEU A 805 20.22 -43.86 36.95
C LEU A 805 21.11 -43.87 38.19
N LYS A 806 21.42 -42.69 38.75
CA LYS A 806 22.18 -42.55 40.00
C LYS A 806 21.43 -43.14 41.20
N SER A 807 20.12 -42.86 41.31
CA SER A 807 19.24 -43.47 42.30
C SER A 807 19.16 -45.00 42.18
N LYS A 808 19.07 -45.53 40.94
CA LYS A 808 19.09 -46.98 40.69
C LYS A 808 20.43 -47.65 41.04
N ARG A 809 21.57 -46.98 40.81
CA ARG A 809 22.91 -47.50 41.21
C ARG A 809 23.09 -47.49 42.72
N GLN A 810 22.61 -46.47 43.43
CA GLN A 810 22.66 -46.42 44.89
C GLN A 810 21.79 -47.48 45.56
N LYS A 811 20.67 -47.88 44.94
CA LYS A 811 19.83 -49.01 45.40
C LYS A 811 20.40 -50.40 45.08
N LYS A 812 21.46 -50.49 44.27
CA LYS A 812 22.09 -51.77 43.88
C LYS A 812 23.40 -52.05 44.63
N ASN A 813 23.94 -51.04 45.32
CA ASN A 813 25.12 -51.10 46.19
C ASN A 813 24.75 -50.98 47.69
N ARG A 814 23.46 -51.10 48.01
CA ARG A 814 22.90 -51.44 49.32
C ARG A 814 22.17 -52.75 49.12
#